data_AF-A0A3L7P3H3-F1
#
_entry.id   AF-A0A3L7P3H3-F1
#
_cell.length_a   1.000
_cell.length_b   1.000
_cell.length_c   1.000
_cell.angle_alpha   90.00
_cell.angle_beta   90.00
_cell.angle_gamma   90.00
#
_symmetry.space_group_name_H-M   'P 1'
#
loop_
_entity.id
_entity.type
_entity.pdbx_description
1 polymer ?
#
loop_
_entity_poly.entity_id
_entity_poly.type
_entity_poly.pdbx_seq_one_letter_code
_entity_poly.pdbx_strand_id
1 'polypeptide(L)'
;MGTKVESVICPVCQTTTSLASSQGLPRHCPHCLTAWTQPKPVGPAHTSMGNLLLAVAGLAALLSLLLLVTVFWRNAGSRSDGESGSSLTPELLGQLEDRDRLAAAEKKRQEALREALQVANAVGPDNPQAALEAYKSVALAAELPAEALEKLVALARVAGEKSALDGHVKRQEKQREGEAAKRERSLVEALAEGKAALDKGDATQARLALERAQSIAPDAPGLKTEMEQLIKLEDRQREQTDSRIRLRIGQAHLKVERWAEALREFQAVVVVFPDNAEALAGRTAAEAGLKTVEKEQDKRLQYMIQIDDGRKALRERRFDDAGAAFTRASRVLPDEKEPGRLQDQVRQVRNEVERAAGQAVQAARILMGQGKPQEAYFALVDADGLTPGDRSIRRMMTEAQQASSAMQGLNNPLSSDPKYLGYMAQGRAAMQVGNPIQAVESFENAMRQSKNTDTYALRALIDAKSAKDRLGQRAKDYEKAFRTGKELVDRRDYAGAIPMLEGAIRLFPEQRAGDLLDEARFMDMVTRARAALEKDPDNAEKLAGQALRMRPSDAAANNLLKQARARALARPAPRAEVDPFETAMDSGREAMREKRWGDAVAAFGRALRATPGDPIAMELEKQAKIRLVGVPDPAVEAPDGVRKPGEKQPESRPPG
;
A
#
# COMPACT_ATOMS: atom_id res chain seq x y z
N MET A 1 28.53 -21.05 30.70
CA MET A 1 27.68 -19.90 31.10
C MET A 1 27.27 -19.18 29.83
N GLY A 2 26.06 -19.41 29.32
CA GLY A 2 25.57 -18.75 28.10
C GLY A 2 25.01 -17.38 28.45
N THR A 3 25.57 -16.31 27.90
CA THR A 3 25.05 -14.95 28.03
C THR A 3 23.76 -14.83 27.23
N LYS A 4 22.63 -14.62 27.90
CA LYS A 4 21.36 -14.24 27.26
C LYS A 4 21.57 -12.91 26.51
N VAL A 5 21.21 -12.90 25.23
CA VAL A 5 21.17 -11.70 24.38
C VAL A 5 19.70 -11.34 24.24
N GLU A 6 19.33 -10.13 24.68
CA GLU A 6 17.99 -9.59 24.49
C GLU A 6 18.01 -8.61 23.31
N SER A 7 17.08 -8.79 22.38
CA SER A 7 16.91 -7.93 21.21
C SER A 7 15.87 -6.86 21.49
N VAL A 8 16.24 -5.58 21.37
CA VAL A 8 15.33 -4.46 21.58
C VAL A 8 15.10 -3.73 20.26
N ILE A 9 13.84 -3.47 19.93
CA ILE A 9 13.44 -2.75 18.71
C ILE A 9 13.23 -1.28 19.07
N CYS A 10 13.88 -0.37 18.33
CA CYS A 10 13.64 1.06 18.51
C CYS A 10 12.23 1.43 17.97
N PRO A 11 11.37 2.09 18.76
CA PRO A 11 10.01 2.44 18.31
C PRO A 11 9.98 3.49 17.20
N VAL A 12 11.08 4.22 16.98
CA VAL A 12 11.16 5.32 16.00
C VAL A 12 11.67 4.83 14.63
N CYS A 13 12.78 4.10 14.60
CA CYS A 13 13.38 3.63 13.34
C CYS A 13 13.22 2.12 13.09
N GLN A 14 12.54 1.40 13.99
CA GLN A 14 12.28 -0.04 13.94
C GLN A 14 13.52 -0.94 13.82
N THR A 15 14.73 -0.40 13.98
CA THR A 15 15.94 -1.20 13.92
C THR A 15 16.16 -1.99 15.21
N THR A 16 16.36 -3.29 15.06
CA THR A 16 16.61 -4.25 16.14
C THR A 16 18.07 -4.16 16.58
N THR A 17 18.32 -3.91 17.86
CA THR A 17 19.67 -3.90 18.45
C THR A 17 19.79 -5.06 19.45
N SER A 18 20.80 -5.91 19.28
CA SER A 18 21.11 -6.99 20.22
C SER A 18 22.00 -6.47 21.35
N LEU A 19 21.57 -6.57 22.60
CA LEU A 19 22.34 -6.14 23.76
C LEU A 19 22.74 -7.36 24.61
N ALA A 20 23.98 -7.37 25.09
CA ALA A 20 24.42 -8.32 26.11
C ALA A 20 23.78 -7.93 27.45
N SER A 21 23.14 -8.89 28.14
CA SER A 21 22.34 -8.66 29.36
C SER A 21 23.07 -7.91 30.50
N SER A 22 24.40 -7.79 30.46
CA SER A 22 25.20 -7.03 31.44
C SER A 22 25.39 -5.54 31.11
N GLN A 23 25.00 -5.07 29.94
CA GLN A 23 25.11 -3.66 29.52
C GLN A 23 23.71 -3.06 29.46
N GLY A 24 23.36 -2.20 30.43
CA GLY A 24 22.09 -1.49 30.44
C GLY A 24 21.83 -0.72 29.14
N LEU A 25 20.55 -0.42 28.84
CA LEU A 25 20.18 0.23 27.58
C LEU A 25 21.00 1.52 27.34
N PRO A 26 21.60 1.71 26.15
CA PRO A 26 22.27 2.95 25.81
C PRO A 26 21.27 4.11 25.87
N ARG A 27 21.71 5.31 26.29
CA ARG A 27 20.81 6.48 26.45
C ARG A 27 20.11 6.89 25.16
N HIS A 28 20.70 6.56 24.01
CA HIS A 28 20.19 6.87 22.68
C HIS A 28 20.28 5.63 21.79
N CYS A 29 19.35 5.50 20.84
CA CYS A 29 19.44 4.46 19.82
C CYS A 29 20.70 4.70 18.97
N PRO A 30 21.58 3.70 18.75
CA PRO A 30 22.79 3.88 17.97
C PRO A 30 22.53 4.19 16.49
N HIS A 31 21.33 3.91 15.98
CA HIS A 31 20.96 4.15 14.59
C HIS A 31 20.38 5.55 14.35
N CYS A 32 19.42 5.98 15.17
CA CYS A 32 18.68 7.23 14.95
C CYS A 32 18.93 8.30 16.02
N LEU A 33 19.75 7.98 17.03
CA LEU A 33 20.14 8.86 18.14
C LEU A 33 18.97 9.40 19.00
N THR A 34 17.73 8.94 18.80
CA THR A 34 16.63 9.27 19.72
C THR A 34 16.85 8.65 21.09
N ALA A 35 16.58 9.42 22.13
CA ALA A 35 16.69 8.96 23.52
C ALA A 35 15.69 7.83 23.78
N TRP A 36 16.15 6.78 24.46
CA TRP A 36 15.24 5.73 24.95
C TRP A 36 14.43 6.31 26.11
N THR A 37 13.21 6.75 25.84
CA THR A 37 12.30 7.21 26.90
C THR A 37 11.84 6.00 27.68
N GLN A 38 12.26 5.87 28.94
CA GLN A 38 11.68 4.88 29.84
C GLN A 38 10.19 5.21 30.06
N PRO A 39 9.28 4.22 29.98
CA PRO A 39 7.93 4.42 30.45
C PRO A 39 7.98 4.72 31.95
N LYS A 40 7.38 5.85 32.37
CA LYS A 40 7.18 6.14 33.80
C LYS A 40 6.41 4.98 34.43
N PRO A 41 6.75 4.53 35.65
CA PRO A 41 5.91 3.59 36.37
C PRO A 41 4.54 4.24 36.62
N VAL A 42 3.50 3.68 36.01
CA VAL A 42 2.12 4.05 36.28
C VAL A 42 1.75 3.39 37.60
N GLY A 43 1.84 4.15 38.69
CA GLY A 43 1.15 3.82 39.95
C GLY A 43 -0.37 3.86 39.74
N PRO A 44 -1.15 3.14 40.58
CA PRO A 44 -2.56 2.90 40.34
C PRO A 44 -3.33 4.22 40.38
N ALA A 45 -3.97 4.55 39.26
CA ALA A 45 -4.91 5.66 39.22
C ALA A 45 -6.16 5.25 40.01
N HIS A 46 -6.34 5.87 41.18
CA HIS A 46 -7.65 5.98 41.82
C HIS A 46 -8.58 6.75 40.87
N THR A 47 -9.33 6.01 40.07
CA THR A 47 -10.49 6.54 39.37
C THR A 47 -11.67 6.50 40.33
N SER A 48 -12.13 7.69 40.71
CA SER A 48 -13.34 7.93 41.47
C SER A 48 -14.54 7.27 40.75
N MET A 49 -14.89 6.08 41.21
CA MET A 49 -16.03 5.27 40.74
C MET A 49 -17.36 5.70 41.40
N GLY A 50 -17.44 6.90 41.99
CA GLY A 50 -18.61 7.39 42.71
C GLY A 50 -19.62 8.17 41.85
N ASN A 51 -19.18 8.84 40.78
CA ASN A 51 -20.03 9.77 40.03
C ASN A 51 -20.57 9.23 38.70
N LEU A 52 -20.18 8.02 38.29
CA LEU A 52 -20.74 7.37 37.09
C LEU A 52 -21.97 6.50 37.41
N LEU A 53 -22.11 6.01 38.65
CA LEU A 53 -23.23 5.16 39.07
C LEU A 53 -24.53 5.95 39.33
N LEU A 54 -24.45 7.24 39.64
CA LEU A 54 -25.63 8.12 39.79
C LEU A 54 -26.13 8.68 38.45
N ALA A 55 -25.29 8.79 37.42
CA ALA A 55 -25.70 9.25 36.09
C ALA A 55 -26.33 8.13 35.24
N VAL A 56 -25.88 6.87 35.42
CA VAL A 56 -26.43 5.71 34.69
C VAL A 56 -27.78 5.26 35.26
N ALA A 57 -28.01 5.44 36.57
CA ALA A 57 -29.32 5.17 37.19
C ALA A 57 -30.41 6.18 36.76
N GLY A 58 -30.05 7.45 36.53
CA GLY A 58 -30.98 8.48 36.03
C GLY A 58 -31.37 8.28 34.56
N LEU A 59 -30.44 7.84 33.71
CA LEU A 59 -30.69 7.58 32.29
C LEU A 59 -31.51 6.31 32.04
N ALA A 60 -31.36 5.26 32.86
CA ALA A 60 -32.18 4.04 32.75
C ALA A 60 -33.65 4.26 33.16
N ALA A 61 -33.90 5.14 34.13
CA ALA A 61 -35.26 5.53 34.54
C ALA A 61 -35.94 6.43 33.49
N LEU A 62 -35.19 7.35 32.86
CA LEU A 62 -35.70 8.18 31.77
C LEU A 62 -35.93 7.38 30.47
N LEU A 63 -35.09 6.41 30.13
CA LEU A 63 -35.30 5.53 28.98
C LEU A 63 -36.49 4.58 29.17
N SER A 64 -36.74 4.10 30.39
CA SER A 64 -37.91 3.26 30.69
C SER A 64 -39.21 4.07 30.62
N LEU A 65 -39.19 5.34 31.03
CA LEU A 65 -40.33 6.26 30.89
C LEU A 65 -40.57 6.65 29.41
N LEU A 66 -39.52 6.84 28.62
CA LEU A 66 -39.62 7.16 27.18
C LEU A 66 -40.10 5.97 26.34
N LEU A 67 -39.75 4.74 26.73
CA LEU A 67 -40.27 3.50 26.11
C LEU A 67 -41.76 3.29 26.41
N LEU A 68 -42.23 3.66 27.61
CA LEU A 68 -43.66 3.64 27.95
C LEU A 68 -44.46 4.70 27.19
N VAL A 69 -43.89 5.90 26.96
CA VAL A 69 -44.55 6.97 26.19
C VAL A 69 -44.56 6.70 24.68
N THR A 70 -43.52 6.08 24.12
CA THR A 70 -43.46 5.75 22.68
C THR A 70 -44.33 4.56 22.29
N VAL A 71 -44.55 3.59 23.19
CA VAL A 71 -45.52 2.50 22.96
C VAL A 71 -46.97 3.01 23.08
N PHE A 72 -47.23 4.00 23.94
CA PHE A 72 -48.57 4.59 24.09
C PHE A 72 -48.94 5.56 22.95
N TRP A 73 -47.97 6.25 22.35
CA TRP A 73 -48.20 7.15 21.19
C TRP A 73 -48.16 6.48 19.83
N ARG A 74 -47.49 5.32 19.68
CA ARG A 74 -47.55 4.54 18.43
C ARG A 74 -48.91 3.85 18.22
N ASN A 75 -49.79 3.88 19.22
CA ASN A 75 -51.15 3.35 19.15
C ASN A 75 -52.24 4.44 19.05
N ALA A 76 -51.87 5.72 18.96
CA ALA A 76 -52.81 6.85 18.87
C ALA A 76 -52.39 7.80 17.74
N GLY A 77 -52.74 7.48 16.48
CA GLY A 77 -52.64 8.46 15.40
C GLY A 77 -52.30 7.93 14.00
N SER A 78 -53.12 7.04 13.46
CA SER A 78 -53.39 7.07 12.01
C SER A 78 -54.89 6.91 11.83
N ARG A 79 -55.54 8.05 11.55
CA ARG A 79 -56.96 8.17 11.26
C ARG A 79 -57.05 8.76 9.86
N SER A 80 -57.53 7.97 8.91
CA SER A 80 -58.30 8.44 7.75
C SER A 80 -59.12 7.28 7.22
N ASP A 81 -60.38 7.30 7.65
CA ASP A 81 -61.61 6.98 6.92
C ASP A 81 -61.69 5.65 6.14
N GLY A 82 -62.49 4.73 6.68
CA GLY A 82 -62.96 3.54 5.98
C GLY A 82 -63.39 2.47 6.96
N GLU A 83 -64.70 2.36 7.16
CA GLU A 83 -65.37 1.35 7.97
C GLU A 83 -64.87 -0.07 7.70
N SER A 84 -64.26 -0.70 8.69
CA SER A 84 -64.45 -2.11 9.01
C SER A 84 -63.77 -2.38 10.34
N GLY A 85 -64.58 -2.58 11.39
CA GLY A 85 -64.10 -2.88 12.72
C GLY A 85 -63.21 -4.12 12.70
N SER A 86 -61.92 -3.94 12.98
CA SER A 86 -61.07 -5.05 13.39
C SER A 86 -61.45 -5.41 14.81
N SER A 87 -62.53 -6.19 14.93
CA SER A 87 -62.84 -6.93 16.14
C SER A 87 -61.58 -7.66 16.57
N LEU A 88 -61.10 -7.40 17.79
CA LEU A 88 -60.27 -8.38 18.50
C LEU A 88 -60.96 -9.73 18.28
N THR A 89 -60.20 -10.77 17.89
CA THR A 89 -60.82 -12.08 17.64
C THR A 89 -61.71 -12.43 18.83
N PRO A 90 -62.88 -13.05 18.64
CA PRO A 90 -63.82 -13.34 19.73
C PRO A 90 -63.14 -14.02 20.92
N GLU A 91 -62.07 -14.76 20.63
CA GLU A 91 -61.21 -15.45 21.58
C GLU A 91 -60.27 -14.51 22.36
N LEU A 92 -59.63 -13.51 21.73
CA LEU A 92 -58.82 -12.51 22.45
C LEU A 92 -59.70 -11.50 23.22
N LEU A 93 -60.86 -11.13 22.66
CA LEU A 93 -61.83 -10.26 23.33
C LEU A 93 -62.43 -10.99 24.55
N GLY A 94 -62.76 -12.27 24.40
CA GLY A 94 -63.17 -13.15 25.49
C GLY A 94 -62.09 -13.31 26.55
N GLN A 95 -60.83 -13.54 26.14
CA GLN A 95 -59.70 -13.67 27.08
C GLN A 95 -59.41 -12.38 27.86
N LEU A 96 -59.59 -11.20 27.25
CA LEU A 96 -59.40 -9.91 27.93
C LEU A 96 -60.58 -9.58 28.86
N GLU A 97 -61.83 -9.81 28.42
CA GLU A 97 -63.01 -9.66 29.28
C GLU A 97 -62.98 -10.64 30.46
N ASP A 98 -62.54 -11.87 30.24
CA ASP A 98 -62.39 -12.86 31.32
C ASP A 98 -61.25 -12.47 32.25
N ARG A 99 -60.14 -11.91 31.76
CA ARG A 99 -59.06 -11.41 32.61
C ARG A 99 -59.48 -10.22 33.46
N ASP A 100 -60.24 -9.28 32.90
CA ASP A 100 -60.71 -8.11 33.64
C ASP A 100 -61.84 -8.47 34.61
N ARG A 101 -62.70 -9.44 34.27
CA ARG A 101 -63.67 -10.03 35.20
C ARG A 101 -62.98 -10.80 36.33
N LEU A 102 -61.94 -11.58 36.02
CA LEU A 102 -61.13 -12.29 37.01
C LEU A 102 -60.41 -11.29 37.92
N ALA A 103 -59.78 -10.25 37.37
CA ALA A 103 -59.12 -9.21 38.15
C ALA A 103 -60.10 -8.40 39.02
N ALA A 104 -61.29 -8.10 38.52
CA ALA A 104 -62.34 -7.41 39.29
C ALA A 104 -62.93 -8.31 40.40
N ALA A 105 -63.11 -9.61 40.12
CA ALA A 105 -63.54 -10.60 41.10
C ALA A 105 -62.47 -10.81 42.19
N GLU A 106 -61.20 -10.85 41.79
CA GLU A 106 -60.05 -11.01 42.69
C GLU A 106 -59.84 -9.77 43.55
N LYS A 107 -60.03 -8.57 42.99
CA LYS A 107 -60.02 -7.31 43.75
C LYS A 107 -61.16 -7.24 44.76
N LYS A 108 -62.40 -7.58 44.37
CA LYS A 108 -63.54 -7.70 45.31
C LYS A 108 -63.27 -8.72 46.40
N ARG A 109 -62.65 -9.85 46.05
CA ARG A 109 -62.25 -10.89 47.01
C ARG A 109 -61.18 -10.38 47.97
N GLN A 110 -60.20 -9.60 47.51
CA GLN A 110 -59.18 -8.97 48.35
C GLN A 110 -59.74 -7.87 49.26
N GLU A 111 -60.72 -7.09 48.77
CA GLU A 111 -61.43 -6.07 49.57
C GLU A 111 -62.29 -6.74 50.67
N ALA A 112 -63.06 -7.78 50.33
CA ALA A 112 -63.80 -8.57 51.31
C ALA A 112 -62.87 -9.26 52.33
N LEU A 113 -61.70 -9.75 51.89
CA LEU A 113 -60.67 -10.30 52.77
C LEU A 113 -60.12 -9.25 53.73
N ARG A 114 -59.87 -8.02 53.25
CA ARG A 114 -59.40 -6.90 54.06
C ARG A 114 -60.43 -6.47 55.10
N GLU A 115 -61.69 -6.31 54.71
CA GLU A 115 -62.77 -5.95 55.65
C GLU A 115 -62.93 -7.02 56.73
N ALA A 116 -62.93 -8.29 56.33
CA ALA A 116 -63.08 -9.37 57.28
C ALA A 116 -61.84 -9.57 58.18
N LEU A 117 -60.63 -9.28 57.69
CA LEU A 117 -59.41 -9.19 58.52
C LEU A 117 -59.43 -7.99 59.47
N GLN A 118 -60.01 -6.85 59.07
CA GLN A 118 -60.20 -5.70 59.95
C GLN A 118 -61.20 -5.99 61.07
N VAL A 119 -62.33 -6.64 60.74
CA VAL A 119 -63.31 -7.10 61.73
C VAL A 119 -62.66 -8.09 62.69
N ALA A 120 -61.87 -9.05 62.20
CA ALA A 120 -61.19 -10.02 63.03
C ALA A 120 -60.11 -9.41 63.95
N ASN A 121 -59.37 -8.40 63.49
CA ASN A 121 -58.38 -7.68 64.30
C ASN A 121 -59.00 -6.72 65.33
N ALA A 122 -60.25 -6.28 65.13
CA ALA A 122 -60.97 -5.41 66.06
C ALA A 122 -61.57 -6.16 67.26
N VAL A 123 -61.74 -7.49 67.15
CA VAL A 123 -62.13 -8.36 68.26
C VAL A 123 -60.88 -8.66 69.09
N GLY A 124 -60.68 -7.88 70.15
CA GLY A 124 -59.55 -8.05 71.06
C GLY A 124 -59.49 -9.44 71.75
N PRO A 125 -58.40 -9.73 72.49
CA PRO A 125 -58.09 -11.06 73.03
C PRO A 125 -59.11 -11.64 74.03
N ASP A 126 -60.11 -10.86 74.44
CA ASP A 126 -61.11 -11.24 75.45
C ASP A 126 -62.28 -12.09 74.90
N ASN A 127 -62.34 -12.33 73.57
CA ASN A 127 -63.33 -13.24 72.97
C ASN A 127 -62.78 -14.06 71.78
N PRO A 128 -62.01 -15.14 72.05
CA PRO A 128 -61.35 -15.93 71.02
C PRO A 128 -62.30 -16.69 70.08
N GLN A 129 -63.55 -16.96 70.49
CA GLN A 129 -64.54 -17.66 69.66
C GLN A 129 -65.14 -16.75 68.57
N ALA A 130 -65.40 -15.48 68.89
CA ALA A 130 -65.89 -14.51 67.90
C ALA A 130 -64.82 -14.18 66.84
N ALA A 131 -63.55 -14.08 67.26
CA ALA A 131 -62.43 -13.93 66.32
C ALA A 131 -62.32 -15.17 65.40
N LEU A 132 -62.43 -16.38 65.95
CA LEU A 132 -62.36 -17.62 65.18
C LEU A 132 -63.49 -17.76 64.14
N GLU A 133 -64.74 -17.42 64.48
CA GLU A 133 -65.86 -17.41 63.53
C GLU A 133 -65.70 -16.36 62.42
N ALA A 134 -65.22 -15.16 62.77
CA ALA A 134 -64.87 -14.14 61.77
C ALA A 134 -63.80 -14.68 60.80
N TYR A 135 -62.74 -15.32 61.31
CA TYR A 135 -61.71 -15.94 60.47
C TYR A 135 -62.20 -17.18 59.67
N LYS A 136 -63.13 -18.00 60.19
CA LYS A 136 -63.72 -19.14 59.46
C LYS A 136 -64.53 -18.69 58.24
N SER A 137 -65.31 -17.61 58.38
CA SER A 137 -66.07 -17.03 57.27
C SER A 137 -65.17 -16.54 56.12
N VAL A 138 -63.94 -16.12 56.46
CA VAL A 138 -62.90 -15.71 55.50
C VAL A 138 -62.20 -16.91 54.86
N ALA A 139 -61.85 -17.93 55.67
CA ALA A 139 -61.17 -19.13 55.20
C ALA A 139 -62.00 -19.97 54.22
N LEU A 140 -63.33 -19.95 54.34
CA LEU A 140 -64.25 -20.60 53.40
C LEU A 140 -64.41 -19.83 52.08
N ALA A 141 -64.12 -18.53 52.07
CA ALA A 141 -64.31 -17.67 50.90
C ALA A 141 -63.02 -17.47 50.07
N ALA A 142 -61.84 -17.65 50.65
CA ALA A 142 -60.59 -17.42 49.95
C ALA A 142 -59.46 -18.36 50.40
N GLU A 143 -58.82 -19.04 49.44
CA GLU A 143 -57.50 -19.67 49.60
C GLU A 143 -56.52 -18.66 50.21
N LEU A 144 -56.28 -18.78 51.52
CA LEU A 144 -55.43 -17.87 52.27
C LEU A 144 -53.95 -18.07 51.89
N PRO A 145 -53.13 -16.99 51.86
CA PRO A 145 -51.68 -17.15 51.81
C PRO A 145 -51.18 -17.93 53.03
N ALA A 146 -50.12 -18.73 52.88
CA ALA A 146 -49.68 -19.72 53.87
C ALA A 146 -49.46 -19.12 55.28
N GLU A 147 -48.96 -17.89 55.34
CA GLU A 147 -48.70 -17.15 56.58
C GLU A 147 -49.98 -16.77 57.35
N ALA A 148 -51.09 -16.55 56.63
CA ALA A 148 -52.39 -16.30 57.25
C ALA A 148 -53.03 -17.60 57.76
N LEU A 149 -52.78 -18.72 57.08
CA LEU A 149 -53.23 -20.06 57.48
C LEU A 149 -52.54 -20.53 58.78
N GLU A 150 -51.23 -20.31 58.92
CA GLU A 150 -50.47 -20.66 60.13
C GLU A 150 -50.96 -19.88 61.36
N LYS A 151 -51.25 -18.59 61.21
CA LYS A 151 -51.82 -17.75 62.29
C LYS A 151 -53.21 -18.21 62.70
N LEU A 152 -54.02 -18.64 61.73
CA LEU A 152 -55.37 -19.17 61.94
C LEU A 152 -55.35 -20.53 62.67
N VAL A 153 -54.42 -21.41 62.32
CA VAL A 153 -54.18 -22.69 63.01
C VAL A 153 -53.68 -22.45 64.44
N ALA A 154 -52.84 -21.44 64.67
CA ALA A 154 -52.39 -21.06 66.01
C ALA A 154 -53.55 -20.54 66.89
N LEU A 155 -54.43 -19.66 66.35
CA LEU A 155 -55.63 -19.16 67.03
C LEU A 155 -56.66 -20.26 67.31
N ALA A 156 -56.91 -21.15 66.34
CA ALA A 156 -57.83 -22.29 66.51
C ALA A 156 -57.36 -23.29 67.58
N ARG A 157 -56.05 -23.51 67.73
CA ARG A 157 -55.47 -24.34 68.81
C ARG A 157 -55.66 -23.72 70.20
N VAL A 158 -55.61 -22.40 70.33
CA VAL A 158 -55.87 -21.68 71.59
C VAL A 158 -57.36 -21.71 71.96
N ALA A 159 -58.27 -21.67 70.97
CA ALA A 159 -59.72 -21.71 71.17
C ALA A 159 -60.32 -23.13 71.36
N GLY A 160 -59.52 -24.20 71.27
CA GLY A 160 -59.96 -25.58 71.55
C GLY A 160 -60.71 -26.30 70.41
N GLU A 161 -60.97 -25.67 69.27
CA GLU A 161 -61.63 -26.28 68.10
C GLU A 161 -60.61 -26.89 67.13
N LYS A 162 -60.25 -28.17 67.33
CA LYS A 162 -59.26 -28.87 66.47
C LYS A 162 -59.83 -29.50 65.19
N SER A 163 -61.11 -29.88 65.12
CA SER A 163 -61.54 -30.91 64.15
C SER A 163 -61.81 -30.44 62.71
N ALA A 164 -62.38 -29.24 62.52
CA ALA A 164 -62.83 -28.79 61.19
C ALA A 164 -61.69 -28.17 60.35
N LEU A 165 -60.78 -27.44 60.98
CA LEU A 165 -59.66 -26.76 60.29
C LEU A 165 -58.53 -27.75 59.94
N ASP A 166 -58.22 -28.70 60.83
CA ASP A 166 -57.23 -29.77 60.58
C ASP A 166 -57.58 -30.60 59.33
N GLY A 167 -58.88 -30.83 59.07
CA GLY A 167 -59.34 -31.55 57.87
C GLY A 167 -59.21 -30.75 56.56
N HIS A 168 -59.22 -29.43 56.61
CA HIS A 168 -58.96 -28.57 55.45
C HIS A 168 -57.46 -28.41 55.18
N VAL A 169 -56.66 -28.19 56.22
CA VAL A 169 -55.20 -28.14 56.14
C VAL A 169 -54.65 -29.46 55.57
N LYS A 170 -55.07 -30.61 56.11
CA LYS A 170 -54.68 -31.93 55.58
C LYS A 170 -55.09 -32.16 54.13
N ARG A 171 -56.23 -31.61 53.68
CA ARG A 171 -56.67 -31.70 52.28
C ARG A 171 -55.82 -30.84 51.36
N GLN A 172 -55.48 -29.62 51.76
CA GLN A 172 -54.58 -28.74 51.01
C GLN A 172 -53.15 -29.27 51.00
N GLU A 173 -52.64 -29.81 52.11
CA GLU A 173 -51.34 -30.49 52.18
C GLU A 173 -51.32 -31.69 51.24
N LYS A 174 -52.33 -32.56 51.28
CA LYS A 174 -52.43 -33.71 50.36
C LYS A 174 -52.58 -33.30 48.89
N GLN A 175 -53.25 -32.18 48.59
CA GLN A 175 -53.33 -31.62 47.24
C GLN A 175 -51.98 -31.06 46.80
N ARG A 176 -51.28 -30.30 47.64
CA ARG A 176 -49.94 -29.76 47.38
C ARG A 176 -48.90 -30.87 47.21
N GLU A 177 -48.94 -31.91 48.04
CA GLU A 177 -48.12 -33.12 47.91
C GLU A 177 -48.46 -33.87 46.61
N GLY A 178 -49.74 -33.99 46.26
CA GLY A 178 -50.19 -34.59 45.01
C GLY A 178 -49.74 -33.80 43.77
N GLU A 179 -49.77 -32.48 43.82
CA GLU A 179 -49.27 -31.60 42.76
C GLU A 179 -47.75 -31.57 42.68
N ALA A 180 -47.05 -31.56 43.82
CA ALA A 180 -45.60 -31.68 43.88
C ALA A 180 -45.13 -33.02 43.30
N ALA A 181 -45.78 -34.13 43.66
CA ALA A 181 -45.49 -35.44 43.11
C ALA A 181 -45.79 -35.54 41.60
N LYS A 182 -46.81 -34.84 41.11
CA LYS A 182 -47.06 -34.73 39.65
C LYS A 182 -45.97 -33.93 38.95
N ARG A 183 -45.56 -32.78 39.50
CA ARG A 183 -44.46 -31.96 38.96
C ARG A 183 -43.14 -32.71 38.95
N GLU A 184 -42.82 -33.43 40.02
CA GLU A 184 -41.62 -34.26 40.11
C GLU A 184 -41.62 -35.40 39.08
N ARG A 185 -42.75 -36.11 38.90
CA ARG A 185 -42.89 -37.12 37.85
C ARG A 185 -42.70 -36.54 36.45
N SER A 186 -43.37 -35.42 36.15
CA SER A 186 -43.24 -34.74 34.85
C SER A 186 -41.83 -34.21 34.61
N LEU A 187 -41.11 -33.78 35.65
CA LEU A 187 -39.71 -33.37 35.55
C LEU A 187 -38.81 -34.57 35.22
N VAL A 188 -38.96 -35.69 35.93
CA VAL A 188 -38.20 -36.92 35.68
C VAL A 188 -38.46 -37.46 34.28
N GLU A 189 -39.71 -37.46 33.84
CA GLU A 189 -40.11 -37.86 32.50
C GLU A 189 -39.49 -36.95 31.42
N ALA A 190 -39.60 -35.63 31.58
CA ALA A 190 -39.03 -34.66 30.64
C ALA A 190 -37.49 -34.76 30.55
N LEU A 191 -36.79 -34.98 31.67
CA LEU A 191 -35.35 -35.20 31.67
C LEU A 191 -34.97 -36.53 30.99
N ALA A 192 -35.74 -37.60 31.23
CA ALA A 192 -35.51 -38.90 30.60
C ALA A 192 -35.75 -38.86 29.09
N GLU A 193 -36.83 -38.19 28.64
CA GLU A 193 -37.13 -37.96 27.23
C GLU A 193 -36.04 -37.11 26.56
N GLY A 194 -35.61 -36.04 27.21
CA GLY A 194 -34.55 -35.16 26.70
C GLY A 194 -33.24 -35.93 26.50
N LYS A 195 -32.83 -36.71 27.50
CA LYS A 195 -31.64 -37.56 27.41
C LYS A 195 -31.76 -38.63 26.32
N ALA A 196 -32.90 -39.33 26.24
CA ALA A 196 -33.13 -40.33 25.21
C ALA A 196 -33.12 -39.73 23.80
N ALA A 197 -33.55 -38.48 23.64
CA ALA A 197 -33.48 -37.75 22.38
C ALA A 197 -32.04 -37.32 22.05
N LEU A 198 -31.24 -36.89 23.03
CA LEU A 198 -29.80 -36.61 22.87
C LEU A 198 -29.03 -37.86 22.42
N ASP A 199 -29.28 -39.01 23.06
CA ASP A 199 -28.66 -40.30 22.72
C ASP A 199 -28.99 -40.73 21.28
N LYS A 200 -30.18 -40.37 20.79
CA LYS A 200 -30.62 -40.61 19.41
C LYS A 200 -30.10 -39.56 18.42
N GLY A 201 -29.52 -38.46 18.90
CA GLY A 201 -29.12 -37.31 18.08
C GLY A 201 -30.30 -36.48 17.55
N ASP A 202 -31.49 -36.58 18.14
CA ASP A 202 -32.66 -35.78 17.78
C ASP A 202 -32.70 -34.48 18.60
N ALA A 203 -32.01 -33.47 18.08
CA ALA A 203 -31.92 -32.15 18.72
C ALA A 203 -33.29 -31.48 18.91
N THR A 204 -34.26 -31.74 18.01
CA THR A 204 -35.58 -31.09 18.08
C THR A 204 -36.37 -31.64 19.26
N GLN A 205 -36.42 -32.96 19.39
CA GLN A 205 -37.09 -33.61 20.53
C GLN A 205 -36.36 -33.35 21.84
N ALA A 206 -35.03 -33.35 21.83
CA ALA A 206 -34.23 -33.03 23.00
C ALA A 206 -34.50 -31.59 23.50
N ARG A 207 -34.58 -30.62 22.59
CA ARG A 207 -34.94 -29.23 22.93
C ARG A 207 -36.32 -29.14 23.58
N LEU A 208 -37.34 -29.72 22.95
CA LEU A 208 -38.72 -29.70 23.46
C LEU A 208 -38.85 -30.33 24.85
N ALA A 209 -38.13 -31.43 25.12
CA ALA A 209 -38.16 -32.11 26.41
C ALA A 209 -37.36 -31.36 27.49
N LEU A 210 -36.18 -30.84 27.17
CA LEU A 210 -35.33 -30.14 28.14
C LEU A 210 -35.85 -28.72 28.46
N GLU A 211 -36.47 -28.01 27.52
CA GLU A 211 -37.17 -26.74 27.79
C GLU A 211 -38.38 -26.96 28.71
N ARG A 212 -39.13 -28.06 28.53
CA ARG A 212 -40.18 -28.48 29.47
C ARG A 212 -39.61 -28.72 30.87
N ALA A 213 -38.51 -29.47 31.00
CA ALA A 213 -37.84 -29.69 32.29
C ALA A 213 -37.39 -28.37 32.93
N GLN A 214 -36.82 -27.45 32.15
CA GLN A 214 -36.41 -26.11 32.61
C GLN A 214 -37.59 -25.27 33.10
N SER A 215 -38.75 -25.36 32.45
CA SER A 215 -39.96 -24.65 32.87
C SER A 215 -40.56 -25.18 34.18
N ILE A 216 -40.34 -26.47 34.50
CA ILE A 216 -40.82 -27.11 35.73
C ILE A 216 -39.87 -26.81 36.89
N ALA A 217 -38.57 -26.97 36.68
CA ALA A 217 -37.53 -26.77 37.69
C ALA A 217 -36.20 -26.29 37.04
N PRO A 218 -35.92 -24.97 37.06
CA PRO A 218 -34.72 -24.40 36.45
C PRO A 218 -33.40 -24.93 37.04
N ASP A 219 -33.40 -25.25 38.33
CA ASP A 219 -32.23 -25.73 39.08
C ASP A 219 -32.21 -27.27 39.23
N ALA A 220 -32.97 -27.99 38.40
CA ALA A 220 -33.03 -29.45 38.47
C ALA A 220 -31.62 -30.07 38.30
N PRO A 221 -31.26 -31.06 39.13
CA PRO A 221 -29.96 -31.70 39.06
C PRO A 221 -29.77 -32.37 37.69
N GLY A 222 -28.65 -32.08 37.03
CA GLY A 222 -28.30 -32.64 35.71
C GLY A 222 -28.85 -31.87 34.50
N LEU A 223 -29.91 -31.05 34.66
CA LEU A 223 -30.52 -30.30 33.55
C LEU A 223 -29.52 -29.41 32.81
N LYS A 224 -28.66 -28.70 33.55
CA LYS A 224 -27.63 -27.83 32.97
C LYS A 224 -26.67 -28.59 32.04
N THR A 225 -26.28 -29.80 32.43
CA THR A 225 -25.37 -30.65 31.65
C THR A 225 -26.04 -31.14 30.38
N GLU A 226 -27.29 -31.61 30.47
CA GLU A 226 -28.04 -32.08 29.29
C GLU A 226 -28.32 -30.92 28.32
N MET A 227 -28.58 -29.72 28.83
CA MET A 227 -28.73 -28.52 27.99
C MET A 227 -27.43 -28.12 27.27
N GLU A 228 -26.27 -28.31 27.91
CA GLU A 228 -24.97 -28.09 27.26
C GLU A 228 -24.72 -29.13 26.14
N GLN A 229 -25.12 -30.38 26.35
CA GLN A 229 -25.05 -31.42 25.31
C GLN A 229 -25.98 -31.12 24.13
N LEU A 230 -27.18 -30.60 24.39
CA LEU A 230 -28.10 -30.14 23.36
C LEU A 230 -27.45 -29.06 22.48
N ILE A 231 -26.85 -28.04 23.10
CA ILE A 231 -26.17 -26.96 22.36
C ILE A 231 -25.07 -27.55 21.45
N LYS A 232 -24.24 -28.45 21.99
CA LYS A 232 -23.18 -29.12 21.20
C LYS A 232 -23.73 -29.93 20.02
N LEU A 233 -24.85 -30.63 20.22
CA LEU A 233 -25.51 -31.40 19.15
C LEU A 233 -26.06 -30.48 18.07
N GLU A 234 -26.72 -29.39 18.46
CA GLU A 234 -27.30 -28.40 17.56
C GLU A 234 -26.25 -27.65 16.74
N ASP A 235 -25.15 -27.24 17.38
CA ASP A 235 -24.03 -26.61 16.71
C ASP A 235 -23.43 -27.56 15.66
N ARG A 236 -23.23 -28.84 16.02
CA ARG A 236 -22.75 -29.86 15.08
C ARG A 236 -23.69 -30.07 13.89
N GLN A 237 -25.01 -30.06 14.11
CA GLN A 237 -26.00 -30.19 13.02
C GLN A 237 -26.04 -28.96 12.11
N ARG A 238 -25.91 -27.76 12.70
CA ARG A 238 -25.80 -26.50 11.95
C ARG A 238 -24.55 -26.51 11.08
N GLU A 239 -23.40 -26.85 11.66
CA GLU A 239 -22.13 -26.96 10.93
C GLU A 239 -22.19 -27.94 9.76
N GLN A 240 -22.84 -29.10 9.94
CA GLN A 240 -23.07 -30.06 8.85
C GLN A 240 -23.95 -29.48 7.73
N THR A 241 -24.99 -28.73 8.10
CA THR A 241 -25.92 -28.11 7.13
C THR A 241 -25.22 -27.00 6.36
N ASP A 242 -24.55 -26.09 7.07
CA ASP A 242 -23.77 -25.00 6.48
C ASP A 242 -22.68 -25.54 5.56
N SER A 243 -21.99 -26.61 5.98
CA SER A 243 -20.96 -27.25 5.16
C SER A 243 -21.51 -27.84 3.87
N ARG A 244 -22.70 -28.46 3.90
CA ARG A 244 -23.36 -28.95 2.68
C ARG A 244 -23.73 -27.81 1.72
N ILE A 245 -24.18 -26.67 2.25
CA ILE A 245 -24.49 -25.49 1.44
C ILE A 245 -23.21 -24.95 0.79
N ARG A 246 -22.14 -24.78 1.57
CA ARG A 246 -20.84 -24.31 1.08
C ARG A 246 -20.25 -25.22 0.01
N LEU A 247 -20.34 -26.55 0.16
CA LEU A 247 -19.92 -27.51 -0.86
C LEU A 247 -20.61 -27.25 -2.21
N ARG A 248 -21.94 -27.03 -2.20
CA ARG A 248 -22.70 -26.75 -3.43
C ARG A 248 -22.32 -25.41 -4.06
N ILE A 249 -22.11 -24.38 -3.24
CA ILE A 249 -21.67 -23.05 -3.72
C ILE A 249 -20.26 -23.15 -4.32
N GLY A 250 -19.33 -23.83 -3.63
CA GLY A 250 -17.98 -24.09 -4.12
C GLY A 250 -17.97 -24.83 -5.46
N GLN A 251 -18.82 -25.85 -5.62
CA GLN A 251 -18.99 -26.56 -6.89
C GLN A 251 -19.56 -25.67 -8.00
N ALA A 252 -20.52 -24.82 -7.68
CA ALA A 252 -21.06 -23.87 -8.64
C ALA A 252 -19.96 -22.90 -9.11
N HIS A 253 -19.12 -22.40 -8.19
CA HIS A 253 -17.98 -21.55 -8.52
C HIS A 253 -16.94 -22.26 -9.39
N LEU A 254 -16.62 -23.53 -9.11
CA LEU A 254 -15.71 -24.32 -9.96
C LEU A 254 -16.20 -24.43 -11.39
N LYS A 255 -17.50 -24.70 -11.59
CA LYS A 255 -18.08 -24.88 -12.92
C LYS A 255 -17.99 -23.64 -13.80
N VAL A 256 -17.98 -22.45 -13.19
CA VAL A 256 -17.85 -21.16 -13.88
C VAL A 256 -16.46 -20.56 -13.74
N GLU A 257 -15.46 -21.37 -13.35
CA GLU A 257 -14.04 -21.00 -13.26
C GLU A 257 -13.76 -19.83 -12.28
N ARG A 258 -14.63 -19.62 -11.30
CA ARG A 258 -14.43 -18.69 -10.18
C ARG A 258 -13.58 -19.35 -9.11
N TRP A 259 -12.32 -19.58 -9.45
CA TRP A 259 -11.41 -20.41 -8.68
C TRP A 259 -11.17 -19.89 -7.25
N ALA A 260 -11.08 -18.58 -7.07
CA ALA A 260 -10.84 -17.98 -5.76
C ALA A 260 -12.05 -18.12 -4.83
N GLU A 261 -13.25 -17.88 -5.35
CA GLU A 261 -14.50 -18.06 -4.62
C GLU A 261 -14.76 -19.52 -4.29
N ALA A 262 -14.51 -20.43 -5.25
CA ALA A 262 -14.55 -21.87 -5.00
C ALA A 262 -13.59 -22.29 -3.87
N LEU A 263 -12.35 -21.81 -3.92
CA LEU A 263 -11.32 -22.13 -2.93
C LEU A 263 -11.76 -21.74 -1.51
N ARG A 264 -12.31 -20.52 -1.33
CA ARG A 264 -12.81 -20.04 -0.03
C ARG A 264 -13.90 -20.93 0.54
N GLU A 265 -14.88 -21.32 -0.28
CA GLU A 265 -15.97 -22.17 0.19
C GLU A 265 -15.50 -23.57 0.60
N PHE A 266 -14.60 -24.18 -0.18
CA PHE A 266 -14.04 -25.49 0.19
C PHE A 266 -13.13 -25.42 1.42
N GLN A 267 -12.32 -24.37 1.57
CA GLN A 267 -11.49 -24.17 2.76
C GLN A 267 -12.33 -24.05 4.02
N ALA A 268 -13.42 -23.30 3.99
CA ALA A 268 -14.34 -23.19 5.12
C ALA A 268 -14.91 -24.55 5.56
N VAL A 269 -15.19 -25.45 4.61
CA VAL A 269 -15.64 -26.82 4.91
C VAL A 269 -14.51 -27.68 5.48
N VAL A 270 -13.29 -27.59 4.93
CA VAL A 270 -12.13 -28.36 5.40
C VAL A 270 -11.73 -27.97 6.84
N VAL A 271 -11.91 -26.71 7.25
CA VAL A 271 -11.63 -26.27 8.63
C VAL A 271 -12.53 -26.99 9.65
N VAL A 272 -13.80 -27.19 9.31
CA VAL A 272 -14.79 -27.84 10.21
C VAL A 272 -14.78 -29.36 10.05
N PHE A 273 -14.58 -29.85 8.83
CA PHE A 273 -14.54 -31.28 8.48
C PHE A 273 -13.26 -31.61 7.68
N PRO A 274 -12.11 -31.83 8.37
CA PRO A 274 -10.82 -32.04 7.71
C PRO A 274 -10.77 -33.22 6.75
N ASP A 275 -11.53 -34.28 7.04
CA ASP A 275 -11.55 -35.52 6.25
C ASP A 275 -12.62 -35.53 5.14
N ASN A 276 -13.27 -34.39 4.87
CA ASN A 276 -14.28 -34.30 3.81
C ASN A 276 -13.62 -34.41 2.43
N ALA A 277 -13.74 -35.59 1.81
CA ALA A 277 -13.13 -35.89 0.51
C ALA A 277 -13.57 -34.95 -0.62
N GLU A 278 -14.84 -34.53 -0.63
CA GLU A 278 -15.39 -33.63 -1.66
C GLU A 278 -14.81 -32.22 -1.53
N ALA A 279 -14.70 -31.71 -0.31
CA ALA A 279 -14.10 -30.42 -0.03
C ALA A 279 -12.60 -30.40 -0.36
N LEU A 280 -11.86 -31.46 -0.02
CA LEU A 280 -10.44 -31.59 -0.35
C LEU A 280 -10.19 -31.66 -1.86
N ALA A 281 -11.01 -32.43 -2.59
CA ALA A 281 -10.93 -32.51 -4.05
C ALA A 281 -11.26 -31.16 -4.70
N GLY A 282 -12.33 -30.51 -4.25
CA GLY A 282 -12.74 -29.18 -4.72
C GLY A 282 -11.67 -28.11 -4.47
N ARG A 283 -11.07 -28.09 -3.28
CA ARG A 283 -9.94 -27.22 -2.92
C ARG A 283 -8.77 -27.41 -3.89
N THR A 284 -8.38 -28.66 -4.11
CA THR A 284 -7.25 -29.00 -5.00
C THR A 284 -7.51 -28.57 -6.45
N ALA A 285 -8.74 -28.77 -6.94
CA ALA A 285 -9.14 -28.33 -8.27
C ALA A 285 -9.13 -26.80 -8.40
N ALA A 286 -9.63 -26.08 -7.38
CA ALA A 286 -9.62 -24.62 -7.35
C ALA A 286 -8.18 -24.05 -7.32
N GLU A 287 -7.29 -24.63 -6.50
CA GLU A 287 -5.88 -24.26 -6.45
C GLU A 287 -5.16 -24.50 -7.80
N ALA A 288 -5.47 -25.62 -8.48
CA ALA A 288 -4.93 -25.88 -9.81
C ALA A 288 -5.42 -24.85 -10.83
N GLY A 289 -6.71 -24.51 -10.81
CA GLY A 289 -7.30 -23.46 -11.64
C GLY A 289 -6.62 -22.10 -11.43
N LEU A 290 -6.44 -21.68 -10.18
CA LEU A 290 -5.71 -20.44 -9.85
C LEU A 290 -4.29 -20.43 -10.40
N LYS A 291 -3.55 -21.52 -10.25
CA LYS A 291 -2.18 -21.64 -10.81
C LYS A 291 -2.15 -21.53 -12.33
N THR A 292 -3.17 -22.03 -13.04
CA THR A 292 -3.25 -21.88 -14.49
C THR A 292 -3.52 -20.43 -14.91
N VAL A 293 -4.43 -19.75 -14.21
CA VAL A 293 -4.72 -18.33 -14.45
C VAL A 293 -3.50 -17.47 -14.16
N GLU A 294 -2.79 -17.72 -13.05
CA GLU A 294 -1.57 -17.00 -12.68
C GLU A 294 -0.48 -17.16 -13.75
N LYS A 295 -0.25 -18.39 -14.24
CA LYS A 295 0.70 -18.65 -15.34
C LYS A 295 0.33 -17.90 -16.60
N GLU A 296 -0.95 -17.83 -16.95
CA GLU A 296 -1.39 -17.14 -18.15
C GLU A 296 -1.25 -15.62 -18.02
N GLN A 297 -1.54 -15.08 -16.84
CA GLN A 297 -1.27 -13.68 -16.51
C GLN A 297 0.23 -13.36 -16.55
N ASP A 298 1.10 -14.26 -16.08
CA ASP A 298 2.55 -14.12 -16.16
C ASP A 298 3.06 -14.07 -17.59
N LYS A 299 2.57 -14.95 -18.46
CA LYS A 299 2.89 -14.88 -19.89
C LYS A 299 2.43 -13.55 -20.48
N ARG A 300 1.20 -13.13 -20.21
CA ARG A 300 0.67 -11.87 -20.74
C ARG A 300 1.50 -10.66 -20.29
N LEU A 301 1.91 -10.63 -19.03
CA LEU A 301 2.80 -9.61 -18.50
C LEU A 301 4.17 -9.63 -19.23
N GLN A 302 4.80 -10.79 -19.33
CA GLN A 302 6.09 -10.93 -20.00
C GLN A 302 6.00 -10.48 -21.46
N TYR A 303 4.95 -10.88 -22.17
CA TYR A 303 4.67 -10.44 -23.54
C TYR A 303 4.66 -8.90 -23.63
N MET A 304 3.87 -8.24 -22.78
CA MET A 304 3.76 -6.77 -22.80
C MET A 304 5.08 -6.06 -22.53
N ILE A 305 5.86 -6.55 -21.56
CA ILE A 305 7.19 -6.01 -21.26
C ILE A 305 8.10 -6.13 -22.49
N GLN A 306 8.09 -7.27 -23.18
CA GLN A 306 8.93 -7.47 -24.37
C GLN A 306 8.48 -6.61 -25.56
N ILE A 307 7.18 -6.40 -25.75
CA ILE A 307 6.66 -5.48 -26.78
C ILE A 307 7.16 -4.06 -26.52
N ASP A 308 7.05 -3.57 -25.29
CA ASP A 308 7.45 -2.21 -24.98
C ASP A 308 8.97 -2.01 -25.04
N ASP A 309 9.74 -2.93 -24.47
CA ASP A 309 11.21 -2.93 -24.55
C ASP A 309 11.67 -2.94 -26.02
N GLY A 310 11.01 -3.73 -26.88
CA GLY A 310 11.31 -3.76 -28.32
C GLY A 310 10.97 -2.46 -29.04
N ARG A 311 9.82 -1.84 -28.73
CA ARG A 311 9.42 -0.54 -29.30
C ARG A 311 10.39 0.57 -28.88
N LYS A 312 10.82 0.59 -27.62
CA LYS A 312 11.84 1.52 -27.11
C LYS A 312 13.17 1.34 -27.84
N ALA A 313 13.66 0.10 -27.93
CA ALA A 313 14.89 -0.20 -28.65
C ALA A 313 14.83 0.24 -30.13
N LEU A 314 13.67 0.06 -30.79
CA LEU A 314 13.46 0.53 -32.16
C LEU A 314 13.52 2.07 -32.26
N ARG A 315 12.89 2.82 -31.35
CA ARG A 315 12.99 4.29 -31.30
C ARG A 315 14.42 4.77 -31.13
N GLU A 316 15.21 4.04 -30.34
CA GLU A 316 16.63 4.30 -30.09
C GLU A 316 17.56 3.73 -31.19
N ARG A 317 17.00 3.19 -32.29
CA ARG A 317 17.72 2.58 -33.42
C ARG A 317 18.61 1.38 -33.04
N ARG A 318 18.33 0.74 -31.90
CA ARG A 318 18.97 -0.51 -31.47
C ARG A 318 18.24 -1.70 -32.10
N PHE A 319 18.44 -1.88 -33.41
CA PHE A 319 17.65 -2.85 -34.21
C PHE A 319 17.80 -4.30 -33.75
N ASP A 320 18.99 -4.72 -33.32
CA ASP A 320 19.22 -6.08 -32.85
C ASP A 320 18.51 -6.34 -31.51
N ASP A 321 18.55 -5.37 -30.58
CA ASP A 321 17.82 -5.43 -29.30
C ASP A 321 16.30 -5.46 -29.52
N ALA A 322 15.80 -4.63 -30.45
CA ALA A 322 14.40 -4.59 -30.82
C ALA A 322 13.92 -5.93 -31.40
N GLY A 323 14.67 -6.47 -32.37
CA GLY A 323 14.39 -7.78 -32.97
C GLY A 323 14.40 -8.91 -31.94
N ALA A 324 15.36 -8.90 -31.01
CA ALA A 324 15.45 -9.89 -29.95
C ALA A 324 14.26 -9.80 -28.96
N ALA A 325 13.84 -8.58 -28.59
CA ALA A 325 12.67 -8.36 -27.73
C ALA A 325 11.38 -8.85 -28.39
N PHE A 326 11.11 -8.49 -29.64
CA PHE A 326 9.93 -9.00 -30.35
C PHE A 326 9.98 -10.51 -30.57
N THR A 327 11.17 -11.09 -30.80
CA THR A 327 11.33 -12.55 -30.85
C THR A 327 10.95 -13.22 -29.53
N ARG A 328 11.34 -12.64 -28.40
CA ARG A 328 10.92 -13.12 -27.08
C ARG A 328 9.41 -12.97 -26.89
N ALA A 329 8.82 -11.86 -27.32
CA ALA A 329 7.36 -11.67 -27.29
C ALA A 329 6.62 -12.78 -28.06
N SER A 330 7.05 -13.09 -29.29
CA SER A 330 6.49 -14.20 -30.10
C SER A 330 6.63 -15.58 -29.43
N ARG A 331 7.68 -15.80 -28.63
CA ARG A 331 7.83 -17.08 -27.92
C ARG A 331 6.90 -17.19 -26.71
N VAL A 332 6.59 -16.07 -26.08
CA VAL A 332 5.72 -16.03 -24.89
C VAL A 332 4.25 -16.22 -25.30
N LEU A 333 3.79 -15.53 -26.35
CA LEU A 333 2.46 -15.69 -26.93
C LEU A 333 2.57 -15.88 -28.46
N PRO A 334 2.66 -17.14 -28.94
CA PRO A 334 2.88 -17.45 -30.36
C PRO A 334 1.74 -17.07 -31.30
N ASP A 335 0.51 -17.00 -30.78
CA ASP A 335 -0.68 -16.70 -31.60
C ASP A 335 -0.83 -15.20 -31.91
N GLU A 336 -0.10 -14.35 -31.20
CA GLU A 336 -0.14 -12.90 -31.39
C GLU A 336 0.61 -12.49 -32.66
N LYS A 337 -0.09 -11.78 -33.55
CA LYS A 337 0.46 -11.32 -34.84
C LYS A 337 1.31 -10.05 -34.72
N GLU A 338 1.11 -9.28 -33.66
CA GLU A 338 1.76 -7.99 -33.44
C GLU A 338 3.30 -8.06 -33.43
N PRO A 339 3.94 -8.98 -32.68
CA PRO A 339 5.40 -9.12 -32.70
C PRO A 339 5.97 -9.33 -34.10
N GLY A 340 5.30 -10.12 -34.95
CA GLY A 340 5.73 -10.37 -36.32
C GLY A 340 5.70 -9.10 -37.16
N ARG A 341 4.62 -8.31 -37.07
CA ARG A 341 4.52 -7.00 -37.73
C ARG A 341 5.63 -6.04 -37.27
N LEU A 342 5.92 -6.03 -35.97
CA LEU A 342 6.98 -5.19 -35.41
C LEU A 342 8.38 -5.66 -35.85
N GLN A 343 8.62 -6.96 -36.01
CA GLN A 343 9.86 -7.48 -36.60
C GLN A 343 10.02 -7.07 -38.06
N ASP A 344 8.95 -7.09 -38.85
CA ASP A 344 8.98 -6.61 -40.23
C ASP A 344 9.26 -5.10 -40.29
N GLN A 345 8.68 -4.32 -39.35
CA GLN A 345 9.00 -2.90 -39.20
C GLN A 345 10.47 -2.67 -38.86
N VAL A 346 11.05 -3.44 -37.93
CA VAL A 346 12.49 -3.38 -37.60
C VAL A 346 13.32 -3.62 -38.86
N ARG A 347 12.98 -4.64 -39.66
CA ARG A 347 13.70 -4.95 -40.92
C ARG A 347 13.60 -3.81 -41.94
N GLN A 348 12.41 -3.22 -42.12
CA GLN A 348 12.21 -2.11 -43.05
C GLN A 348 13.05 -0.90 -42.67
N VAL A 349 12.95 -0.45 -41.41
CA VAL A 349 13.69 0.72 -40.91
C VAL A 349 15.20 0.47 -40.97
N ARG A 350 15.65 -0.74 -40.60
CA ARG A 350 17.07 -1.13 -40.71
C ARG A 350 17.56 -1.03 -42.16
N ASN A 351 16.82 -1.59 -43.11
CA ASN A 351 17.19 -1.55 -44.53
C ASN A 351 17.24 -0.11 -45.08
N GLU A 352 16.36 0.78 -44.62
CA GLU A 352 16.38 2.19 -45.00
C GLU A 352 17.62 2.90 -44.46
N VAL A 353 17.98 2.68 -43.19
CA VAL A 353 19.19 3.24 -42.58
C VAL A 353 20.45 2.71 -43.25
N GLU A 354 20.54 1.40 -43.51
CA GLU A 354 21.66 0.79 -44.22
C GLU A 354 21.80 1.33 -45.66
N ARG A 355 20.69 1.56 -46.36
CA ARG A 355 20.70 2.16 -47.70
C ARG A 355 21.23 3.59 -47.67
N ALA A 356 20.77 4.41 -46.73
CA ALA A 356 21.24 5.79 -46.59
C ALA A 356 22.74 5.84 -46.25
N ALA A 357 23.21 4.98 -45.34
CA ALA A 357 24.64 4.85 -45.03
C ALA A 357 25.45 4.42 -46.25
N GLY A 358 24.95 3.46 -47.04
CA GLY A 358 25.60 3.00 -48.26
C GLY A 358 25.74 4.11 -49.32
N GLN A 359 24.75 4.99 -49.45
CA GLN A 359 24.83 6.15 -50.35
C GLN A 359 25.90 7.14 -49.91
N ALA A 360 26.00 7.44 -48.61
CA ALA A 360 27.02 8.30 -48.06
C ALA A 360 28.45 7.74 -48.26
N VAL A 361 28.62 6.43 -48.06
CA VAL A 361 29.88 5.72 -48.38
C VAL A 361 30.23 5.82 -49.86
N GLN A 362 29.25 5.66 -50.75
CA GLN A 362 29.50 5.74 -52.19
C GLN A 362 29.88 7.15 -52.63
N ALA A 363 29.22 8.18 -52.08
CA ALA A 363 29.60 9.57 -52.29
C ALA A 363 31.05 9.83 -51.84
N ALA A 364 31.45 9.30 -50.68
CA ALA A 364 32.81 9.40 -50.19
C ALA A 364 33.83 8.76 -51.15
N ARG A 365 33.53 7.58 -51.72
CA ARG A 365 34.43 6.94 -52.70
C ARG A 365 34.60 7.77 -53.97
N ILE A 366 33.52 8.38 -54.47
CA ILE A 366 33.57 9.27 -55.63
C ILE A 366 34.47 10.47 -55.32
N LEU A 367 34.31 11.09 -54.15
CA LEU A 367 35.13 12.22 -53.70
C LEU A 367 36.61 11.84 -53.55
N MET A 368 36.91 10.62 -53.05
CA MET A 368 38.28 10.09 -53.02
C MET A 368 38.87 9.96 -54.43
N GLY A 369 38.11 9.42 -55.39
CA GLY A 369 38.55 9.29 -56.79
C GLY A 369 38.75 10.63 -57.50
N GLN A 370 38.04 11.68 -57.06
CA GLN A 370 38.22 13.05 -57.54
C GLN A 370 39.40 13.78 -56.89
N GLY A 371 40.14 13.14 -55.98
CA GLY A 371 41.24 13.78 -55.26
C GLY A 371 40.76 14.80 -54.22
N LYS A 372 39.54 14.62 -53.70
CA LYS A 372 38.93 15.44 -52.64
C LYS A 372 38.77 14.66 -51.33
N PRO A 373 39.87 14.19 -50.72
CA PRO A 373 39.83 13.31 -49.57
C PRO A 373 39.20 13.94 -48.31
N GLN A 374 39.18 15.27 -48.21
CA GLN A 374 38.58 15.96 -47.06
C GLN A 374 37.05 15.99 -47.12
N GLU A 375 36.46 16.22 -48.30
CA GLU A 375 35.01 16.12 -48.52
C GLU A 375 34.54 14.66 -48.32
N ALA A 376 35.35 13.69 -48.76
CA ALA A 376 35.09 12.27 -48.55
C ALA A 376 35.02 11.89 -47.05
N TYR A 377 35.89 12.48 -46.22
CA TYR A 377 35.87 12.24 -44.77
C TYR A 377 34.54 12.66 -44.13
N PHE A 378 34.01 13.84 -44.49
CA PHE A 378 32.74 14.31 -43.94
C PHE A 378 31.55 13.42 -44.33
N ALA A 379 31.49 12.98 -45.59
CA ALA A 379 30.46 12.03 -46.02
C ALA A 379 30.53 10.68 -45.27
N LEU A 380 31.72 10.26 -44.83
CA LEU A 380 31.89 9.06 -44.01
C LEU A 380 31.51 9.27 -42.54
N VAL A 381 31.63 10.49 -42.00
CA VAL A 381 31.11 10.84 -40.67
C VAL A 381 29.59 10.71 -40.64
N ASP A 382 28.90 11.20 -41.67
CA ASP A 382 27.45 11.06 -41.80
C ASP A 382 27.04 9.58 -41.86
N ALA A 383 27.83 8.76 -42.56
CA ALA A 383 27.61 7.31 -42.62
C ALA A 383 27.82 6.61 -41.26
N ASP A 384 28.88 6.95 -40.50
CA ASP A 384 29.12 6.40 -39.14
C ASP A 384 28.00 6.83 -38.16
N GLY A 385 27.41 8.01 -38.33
CA GLY A 385 26.26 8.45 -37.55
C GLY A 385 24.98 7.64 -37.79
N LEU A 386 24.81 7.06 -38.98
CA LEU A 386 23.68 6.19 -39.33
C LEU A 386 23.90 4.74 -38.91
N THR A 387 25.14 4.25 -39.02
CA THR A 387 25.54 2.89 -38.61
C THR A 387 26.74 2.92 -37.67
N PRO A 388 26.55 3.31 -36.39
CA PRO A 388 27.65 3.47 -35.45
C PRO A 388 28.42 2.17 -35.23
N GLY A 389 29.74 2.22 -35.39
CA GLY A 389 30.63 1.08 -35.11
C GLY A 389 30.91 0.18 -36.32
N ASP A 390 30.47 0.55 -37.53
CA ASP A 390 30.90 -0.11 -38.75
C ASP A 390 32.42 0.08 -38.96
N ARG A 391 33.17 -1.02 -38.84
CA ARG A 391 34.63 -1.03 -39.00
C ARG A 391 35.09 -0.63 -40.41
N SER A 392 34.28 -0.90 -41.43
CA SER A 392 34.62 -0.56 -42.81
C SER A 392 34.57 0.96 -43.03
N ILE A 393 33.55 1.63 -42.49
CA ILE A 393 33.40 3.09 -42.56
C ILE A 393 34.56 3.77 -41.84
N ARG A 394 34.88 3.33 -40.62
CA ARG A 394 36.00 3.88 -39.84
C ARG A 394 37.36 3.71 -40.51
N ARG A 395 37.58 2.59 -41.19
CA ARG A 395 38.80 2.37 -41.98
C ARG A 395 38.88 3.36 -43.14
N MET A 396 37.80 3.52 -43.91
CA MET A 396 37.75 4.49 -45.01
C MET A 396 37.95 5.94 -44.52
N MET A 397 37.43 6.29 -43.34
CA MET A 397 37.68 7.61 -42.73
C MET A 397 39.17 7.85 -42.51
N THR A 398 39.87 6.84 -41.99
CA THR A 398 41.32 6.93 -41.75
C THR A 398 42.10 7.09 -43.05
N GLU A 399 41.74 6.33 -44.09
CA GLU A 399 42.36 6.40 -45.42
C GLU A 399 42.14 7.76 -46.07
N ALA A 400 40.92 8.32 -45.99
CA ALA A 400 40.61 9.66 -46.46
C ALA A 400 41.45 10.73 -45.74
N GLN A 401 41.60 10.63 -44.42
CA GLN A 401 42.40 11.56 -43.64
C GLN A 401 43.89 11.53 -44.02
N GLN A 402 44.43 10.33 -44.27
CA GLN A 402 45.82 10.15 -44.71
C GLN A 402 46.05 10.67 -46.14
N ALA A 403 45.15 10.38 -47.07
CA ALA A 403 45.24 10.87 -48.45
C ALA A 403 45.21 12.41 -48.53
N SER A 404 44.42 13.07 -47.67
CA SER A 404 44.42 14.53 -47.55
C SER A 404 45.80 15.08 -47.15
N SER A 405 46.51 14.35 -46.29
CA SER A 405 47.84 14.74 -45.80
C SER A 405 48.94 14.50 -46.85
N ALA A 406 48.82 13.45 -47.67
CA ALA A 406 49.84 13.06 -48.66
C ALA A 406 49.83 13.90 -49.94
N MET A 407 48.66 14.29 -50.45
CA MET A 407 48.55 15.17 -51.64
C MET A 407 49.19 16.54 -51.43
N GLN A 408 49.37 16.96 -50.19
CA GLN A 408 50.01 18.23 -49.84
C GLN A 408 51.54 18.24 -50.12
N GLY A 409 52.18 17.09 -50.39
CA GLY A 409 53.64 16.97 -50.49
C GLY A 409 54.30 16.71 -51.86
N LEU A 410 53.58 16.22 -52.89
CA LEU A 410 54.19 15.56 -54.07
C LEU A 410 54.50 16.46 -55.31
N ASN A 411 53.93 17.65 -55.46
CA ASN A 411 54.01 18.42 -56.71
C ASN A 411 55.15 19.48 -56.76
N ASN A 412 56.23 19.33 -55.97
CA ASN A 412 57.27 20.37 -55.79
C ASN A 412 58.64 20.02 -56.42
N PRO A 413 59.14 20.78 -57.42
CA PRO A 413 60.43 20.53 -58.09
C PRO A 413 61.69 20.79 -57.22
N LEU A 414 61.56 21.42 -56.05
CA LEU A 414 62.67 21.64 -55.10
C LEU A 414 62.78 20.56 -54.02
N SER A 415 62.02 19.47 -54.16
CA SER A 415 61.96 18.34 -53.24
C SER A 415 63.26 17.53 -53.07
N SER A 416 64.34 17.90 -53.75
CA SER A 416 65.67 17.25 -53.67
C SER A 416 66.82 18.16 -53.22
N ASP A 417 66.64 19.48 -53.08
CA ASP A 417 67.68 20.39 -52.55
C ASP A 417 67.78 20.24 -51.02
N PRO A 418 68.92 19.78 -50.46
CA PRO A 418 69.06 19.51 -49.03
C PRO A 418 68.85 20.75 -48.14
N LYS A 419 69.25 21.95 -48.58
CA LYS A 419 69.07 23.18 -47.81
C LYS A 419 67.61 23.59 -47.80
N TYR A 420 66.97 23.54 -48.96
CA TYR A 420 65.53 23.78 -49.07
C TYR A 420 64.73 22.79 -48.21
N LEU A 421 65.03 21.50 -48.31
CA LEU A 421 64.39 20.45 -47.52
C LEU A 421 64.61 20.64 -46.03
N GLY A 422 65.82 21.04 -45.61
CA GLY A 422 66.15 21.35 -44.23
C GLY A 422 65.29 22.49 -43.68
N TYR A 423 65.20 23.61 -44.42
CA TYR A 423 64.36 24.75 -44.02
C TYR A 423 62.87 24.41 -44.01
N MET A 424 62.39 23.66 -45.01
CA MET A 424 60.99 23.20 -45.05
C MET A 424 60.68 22.22 -43.91
N ALA A 425 61.61 21.33 -43.55
CA ALA A 425 61.46 20.41 -42.43
C ALA A 425 61.48 21.14 -41.09
N GLN A 426 62.39 22.10 -40.90
CA GLN A 426 62.44 22.95 -39.70
C GLN A 426 61.17 23.78 -39.54
N GLY A 427 60.67 24.38 -40.63
CA GLY A 427 59.42 25.13 -40.62
C GLY A 427 58.22 24.25 -40.30
N ARG A 428 58.13 23.04 -40.87
CA ARG A 428 57.08 22.07 -40.52
C ARG A 428 57.18 21.60 -39.08
N ALA A 429 58.38 21.30 -38.60
CA ALA A 429 58.60 20.90 -37.20
C ALA A 429 58.21 22.03 -36.24
N ALA A 430 58.59 23.28 -36.55
CA ALA A 430 58.19 24.46 -35.80
C ALA A 430 56.66 24.66 -35.79
N MET A 431 55.98 24.44 -36.92
CA MET A 431 54.51 24.43 -36.98
C MET A 431 53.91 23.30 -36.14
N GLN A 432 54.50 22.10 -36.16
CA GLN A 432 54.04 20.95 -35.39
C GLN A 432 54.16 21.18 -33.88
N VAL A 433 55.22 21.84 -33.42
CA VAL A 433 55.39 22.20 -31.99
C VAL A 433 54.70 23.51 -31.62
N GLY A 434 53.89 24.10 -32.52
CA GLY A 434 53.09 25.29 -32.24
C GLY A 434 53.87 26.60 -32.15
N ASN A 435 55.07 26.67 -32.75
CA ASN A 435 55.90 27.88 -32.82
C ASN A 435 55.85 28.52 -34.23
N PRO A 436 54.78 29.26 -34.57
CA PRO A 436 54.63 29.83 -35.90
C PRO A 436 55.63 30.96 -36.19
N ILE A 437 56.23 31.57 -35.16
CA ILE A 437 57.25 32.61 -35.35
C ILE A 437 58.51 32.01 -35.98
N GLN A 438 59.01 30.92 -35.39
CA GLN A 438 60.16 30.18 -35.92
C GLN A 438 59.83 29.50 -37.26
N ALA A 439 58.58 29.05 -37.45
CA ALA A 439 58.14 28.50 -38.72
C ALA A 439 58.18 29.54 -39.86
N VAL A 440 57.70 30.76 -39.61
CA VAL A 440 57.78 31.86 -40.59
C VAL A 440 59.24 32.09 -41.00
N GLU A 441 60.16 32.21 -40.04
CA GLU A 441 61.58 32.40 -40.33
C GLU A 441 62.16 31.26 -41.19
N SER A 442 61.84 30.02 -40.83
CA SER A 442 62.31 28.82 -41.55
C SER A 442 61.77 28.77 -42.99
N PHE A 443 60.48 29.07 -43.20
CA PHE A 443 59.91 29.10 -44.54
C PHE A 443 60.36 30.32 -45.36
N GLU A 444 60.65 31.46 -44.73
CA GLU A 444 61.30 32.59 -45.41
C GLU A 444 62.70 32.22 -45.90
N ASN A 445 63.45 31.40 -45.15
CA ASN A 445 64.73 30.87 -45.60
C ASN A 445 64.59 29.86 -46.75
N ALA A 446 63.56 29.01 -46.74
CA ALA A 446 63.23 28.14 -47.89
C ALA A 446 62.83 28.95 -49.14
N MET A 447 62.07 30.03 -48.96
CA MET A 447 61.74 30.99 -50.02
C MET A 447 63.00 31.66 -50.58
N ARG A 448 63.91 32.13 -49.72
CA ARG A 448 65.19 32.68 -50.16
C ARG A 448 66.02 31.65 -50.94
N GLN A 449 66.11 30.41 -50.47
CA GLN A 449 66.85 29.32 -51.13
C GLN A 449 66.30 28.99 -52.53
N SER A 450 64.97 29.04 -52.69
CA SER A 450 64.29 28.85 -53.98
C SER A 450 64.23 30.11 -54.86
N LYS A 451 64.96 31.17 -54.48
CA LYS A 451 64.91 32.50 -55.15
C LYS A 451 63.49 33.06 -55.25
N ASN A 452 62.65 32.77 -54.26
CA ASN A 452 61.25 33.13 -54.14
C ASN A 452 60.35 32.59 -55.26
N THR A 453 60.78 31.56 -55.98
CA THR A 453 60.00 30.98 -57.09
C THR A 453 59.14 29.80 -56.68
N ASP A 454 59.37 29.26 -55.48
CA ASP A 454 58.65 28.07 -55.01
C ASP A 454 57.28 28.38 -54.44
N THR A 455 56.25 27.86 -55.09
CA THR A 455 54.87 28.03 -54.66
C THR A 455 54.54 27.27 -53.37
N TYR A 456 55.31 26.21 -53.05
CA TYR A 456 55.10 25.40 -51.85
C TYR A 456 55.63 26.06 -50.58
N ALA A 457 56.88 26.54 -50.61
CA ALA A 457 57.45 27.34 -49.52
C ALA A 457 56.67 28.64 -49.35
N LEU A 458 56.17 29.24 -50.44
CA LEU A 458 55.29 30.40 -50.37
C LEU A 458 53.99 30.06 -49.65
N ARG A 459 53.35 28.93 -49.98
CA ARG A 459 52.12 28.52 -49.32
C ARG A 459 52.34 28.19 -47.84
N ALA A 460 53.38 27.42 -47.52
CA ALA A 460 53.76 27.11 -46.14
C ALA A 460 54.10 28.38 -45.34
N LEU A 461 54.73 29.37 -45.97
CA LEU A 461 55.00 30.67 -45.38
C LEU A 461 53.71 31.47 -45.13
N ILE A 462 52.76 31.48 -46.07
CA ILE A 462 51.46 32.11 -45.90
C ILE A 462 50.69 31.46 -44.74
N ASP A 463 50.71 30.13 -44.66
CA ASP A 463 50.05 29.39 -43.60
C ASP A 463 50.73 29.66 -42.23
N ALA A 464 52.06 29.73 -42.18
CA ALA A 464 52.80 30.10 -40.98
C ALA A 464 52.58 31.57 -40.56
N LYS A 465 52.53 32.51 -41.51
CA LYS A 465 52.19 33.92 -41.25
C LYS A 465 50.77 34.05 -40.72
N SER A 466 49.82 33.36 -41.35
CA SER A 466 48.44 33.30 -40.86
C SER A 466 48.36 32.70 -39.46
N ALA A 467 49.13 31.64 -39.17
CA ALA A 467 49.21 31.06 -37.84
C ALA A 467 49.85 32.01 -36.81
N LYS A 468 50.88 32.78 -37.20
CA LYS A 468 51.51 33.82 -36.38
C LYS A 468 50.53 34.97 -36.09
N ASP A 469 49.78 35.41 -37.10
CA ASP A 469 48.78 36.47 -36.94
C ASP A 469 47.63 35.99 -36.06
N ARG A 470 47.17 34.75 -36.22
CA ARG A 470 46.21 34.12 -35.30
C ARG A 470 46.77 34.02 -33.89
N LEU A 471 48.05 33.68 -33.70
CA LEU A 471 48.69 33.67 -32.39
C LEU A 471 48.73 35.07 -31.78
N GLY A 472 49.03 36.10 -32.57
CA GLY A 472 49.00 37.50 -32.15
C GLY A 472 47.59 37.97 -31.79
N GLN A 473 46.58 37.59 -32.58
CA GLN A 473 45.19 37.91 -32.29
C GLN A 473 44.71 37.17 -31.03
N ARG A 474 45.03 35.88 -30.91
CA ARG A 474 44.81 35.07 -29.71
C ARG A 474 45.42 35.73 -28.47
N ALA A 475 46.62 36.31 -28.57
CA ALA A 475 47.27 37.05 -27.49
C ALA A 475 46.52 38.34 -27.11
N LYS A 476 46.00 39.08 -28.09
CA LYS A 476 45.14 40.25 -27.83
C LYS A 476 43.82 39.86 -27.19
N ASP A 477 43.20 38.80 -27.68
CA ASP A 477 41.93 38.28 -27.16
C ASP A 477 42.11 37.75 -25.73
N TYR A 478 43.25 37.10 -25.46
CA TYR A 478 43.65 36.69 -24.11
C TYR A 478 43.76 37.89 -23.18
N GLU A 479 44.53 38.90 -23.58
CA GLU A 479 44.75 40.11 -22.77
C GLU A 479 43.43 40.82 -22.46
N LYS A 480 42.53 40.91 -23.45
CA LYS A 480 41.20 41.47 -23.28
C LYS A 480 40.36 40.63 -22.30
N ALA A 481 40.27 39.32 -22.53
CA ALA A 481 39.48 38.42 -21.70
C ALA A 481 40.00 38.37 -20.25
N PHE A 482 41.32 38.33 -20.07
CA PHE A 482 41.95 38.36 -18.76
C PHE A 482 41.67 39.67 -18.03
N ARG A 483 41.82 40.82 -18.71
CA ARG A 483 41.52 42.14 -18.13
C ARG A 483 40.06 42.27 -17.72
N THR A 484 39.12 41.91 -18.59
CA THR A 484 37.69 41.94 -18.28
C THR A 484 37.34 40.98 -17.14
N GLY A 485 37.89 39.76 -17.16
CA GLY A 485 37.72 38.80 -16.07
C GLY A 485 38.22 39.34 -14.73
N LYS A 486 39.40 39.96 -14.71
CA LYS A 486 39.96 40.60 -13.52
C LYS A 486 39.07 41.74 -13.01
N GLU A 487 38.62 42.63 -13.88
CA GLU A 487 37.72 43.73 -13.50
C GLU A 487 36.39 43.22 -12.90
N LEU A 488 35.87 42.10 -13.40
CA LEU A 488 34.67 41.47 -12.85
C LEU A 488 34.94 40.84 -11.47
N VAL A 489 36.10 40.20 -11.28
CA VAL A 489 36.55 39.74 -9.94
C VAL A 489 36.65 40.91 -8.96
N ASP A 490 37.25 42.02 -9.38
CA ASP A 490 37.41 43.22 -8.54
C ASP A 490 36.03 43.81 -8.14
N ARG A 491 35.04 43.71 -9.02
CA ARG A 491 33.63 44.09 -8.76
C ARG A 491 32.83 43.02 -8.01
N ARG A 492 33.43 41.88 -7.68
CA ARG A 492 32.81 40.70 -7.06
C ARG A 492 31.72 40.03 -7.91
N ASP A 493 31.69 40.28 -9.21
CA ASP A 493 30.87 39.53 -10.16
C ASP A 493 31.63 38.28 -10.63
N TYR A 494 31.67 37.29 -9.76
CA TYR A 494 32.44 36.06 -10.00
C TYR A 494 31.82 35.19 -11.09
N ALA A 495 30.49 35.15 -11.17
CA ALA A 495 29.77 34.41 -12.20
C ALA A 495 30.08 34.95 -13.61
N GLY A 496 30.16 36.27 -13.76
CA GLY A 496 30.58 36.91 -15.01
C GLY A 496 32.09 36.77 -15.28
N ALA A 497 32.92 36.77 -14.23
CA ALA A 497 34.37 36.66 -14.36
C ALA A 497 34.84 35.29 -14.86
N ILE A 498 34.22 34.20 -14.37
CA ILE A 498 34.58 32.82 -14.71
C ILE A 498 34.68 32.56 -16.22
N PRO A 499 33.66 32.84 -17.07
CA PRO A 499 33.76 32.57 -18.50
C PRO A 499 34.83 33.41 -19.20
N MET A 500 35.11 34.63 -18.72
CA MET A 500 36.17 35.48 -19.26
C MET A 500 37.56 34.91 -18.94
N LEU A 501 37.78 34.50 -17.70
CA LEU A 501 39.03 33.89 -17.25
C LEU A 501 39.23 32.48 -17.85
N GLU A 502 38.18 31.68 -17.98
CA GLU A 502 38.24 30.43 -18.74
C GLU A 502 38.54 30.66 -20.22
N GLY A 503 37.96 31.71 -20.82
CA GLY A 503 38.30 32.15 -22.16
C GLY A 503 39.79 32.45 -22.27
N ALA A 504 40.34 33.22 -21.31
CA ALA A 504 41.77 33.49 -21.24
C ALA A 504 42.60 32.19 -21.12
N ILE A 505 42.26 31.27 -20.21
CA ILE A 505 43.00 30.00 -20.06
C ILE A 505 42.92 29.13 -21.33
N ARG A 506 41.77 29.06 -22.01
CA ARG A 506 41.67 28.35 -23.31
C ARG A 506 42.59 28.98 -24.36
N LEU A 507 42.74 30.30 -24.32
CA LEU A 507 43.64 31.02 -25.21
C LEU A 507 45.11 30.84 -24.81
N PHE A 508 45.50 30.86 -23.53
CA PHE A 508 46.87 30.51 -23.11
C PHE A 508 46.86 29.80 -21.75
N PRO A 509 46.93 28.45 -21.74
CA PRO A 509 46.82 27.66 -20.51
C PRO A 509 47.95 27.89 -19.51
N GLU A 510 49.11 28.35 -19.98
CA GLU A 510 50.36 28.43 -19.19
C GLU A 510 50.57 29.80 -18.50
N GLN A 511 49.63 30.74 -18.65
CA GLN A 511 49.72 32.07 -18.07
C GLN A 511 48.95 32.23 -16.75
N ARG A 512 49.17 33.37 -16.05
CA ARG A 512 48.68 33.75 -14.70
C ARG A 512 47.15 33.89 -14.53
N ALA A 513 46.34 33.32 -15.43
CA ALA A 513 44.87 33.34 -15.33
C ALA A 513 44.29 32.26 -14.41
N GLY A 514 45.04 31.18 -14.14
CA GLY A 514 44.61 30.07 -13.29
C GLY A 514 44.23 30.50 -11.87
N ASP A 515 45.13 31.19 -11.17
CA ASP A 515 44.91 31.58 -9.77
C ASP A 515 43.68 32.49 -9.59
N LEU A 516 43.48 33.43 -10.53
CA LEU A 516 42.32 34.32 -10.57
C LEU A 516 41.02 33.56 -10.87
N LEU A 517 41.07 32.56 -11.75
CA LEU A 517 39.91 31.71 -12.03
C LEU A 517 39.54 30.85 -10.83
N ASP A 518 40.52 30.29 -10.13
CA ASP A 518 40.28 29.49 -8.94
C ASP A 518 39.70 30.33 -7.81
N GLU A 519 40.18 31.57 -7.62
CA GLU A 519 39.55 32.54 -6.73
C GLU A 519 38.10 32.82 -7.14
N ALA A 520 37.85 33.14 -8.42
CA ALA A 520 36.52 33.44 -8.90
C ALA A 520 35.55 32.25 -8.74
N ARG A 521 35.98 31.03 -9.07
CA ARG A 521 35.20 29.80 -8.90
C ARG A 521 34.89 29.52 -7.44
N PHE A 522 35.88 29.65 -6.57
CA PHE A 522 35.67 29.50 -5.13
C PHE A 522 34.62 30.49 -4.62
N MET A 523 34.76 31.76 -4.97
CA MET A 523 33.86 32.82 -4.51
C MET A 523 32.45 32.71 -5.12
N ASP A 524 32.32 32.30 -6.38
CA ASP A 524 31.02 31.99 -7.00
C ASP A 524 30.33 30.82 -6.29
N MET A 525 31.06 29.72 -6.03
CA MET A 525 30.51 28.56 -5.32
C MET A 525 30.02 28.94 -3.92
N VAL A 526 30.80 29.71 -3.16
CA VAL A 526 30.38 30.20 -1.84
C VAL A 526 29.15 31.10 -1.95
N THR A 527 29.10 31.98 -2.96
CA THR A 527 27.98 32.92 -3.17
C THR A 527 26.70 32.17 -3.55
N ARG A 528 26.78 31.23 -4.48
CA ARG A 528 25.65 30.41 -4.92
C ARG A 528 25.20 29.43 -3.84
N ALA A 529 26.12 28.85 -3.08
CA ALA A 529 25.79 28.02 -1.93
C ALA A 529 25.02 28.82 -0.87
N ARG A 530 25.41 30.08 -0.60
CA ARG A 530 24.65 30.97 0.29
C ARG A 530 23.25 31.27 -0.24
N ALA A 531 23.13 31.57 -1.54
CA ALA A 531 21.83 31.85 -2.15
C ALA A 531 20.91 30.61 -2.18
N ALA A 532 21.48 29.42 -2.37
CA ALA A 532 20.76 28.15 -2.38
C ALA A 532 20.39 27.66 -0.98
N LEU A 533 21.03 28.17 0.08
CA LEU A 533 20.89 27.67 1.44
C LEU A 533 19.44 27.55 1.93
N GLU A 534 18.60 28.53 1.56
CA GLU A 534 17.16 28.53 1.90
C GLU A 534 16.32 27.71 0.91
N LYS A 535 16.62 27.83 -0.39
CA LYS A 535 15.75 27.37 -1.49
C LYS A 535 16.03 25.95 -1.96
N ASP A 536 17.25 25.46 -1.76
CA ASP A 536 17.74 24.16 -2.23
C ASP A 536 18.97 23.76 -1.41
N PRO A 537 18.76 23.27 -0.17
CA PRO A 537 19.85 23.00 0.76
C PRO A 537 20.73 21.82 0.32
N ASP A 538 20.18 20.88 -0.46
CA ASP A 538 20.95 19.78 -1.05
C ASP A 538 21.97 20.32 -2.06
N ASN A 539 21.57 21.27 -2.90
CA ASN A 539 22.48 21.95 -3.82
C ASN A 539 23.45 22.88 -3.08
N ALA A 540 23.00 23.57 -2.04
CA ALA A 540 23.87 24.37 -1.18
C ALA A 540 24.95 23.51 -0.51
N GLU A 541 24.62 22.29 -0.06
CA GLU A 541 25.59 21.34 0.50
C GLU A 541 26.63 20.94 -0.53
N LYS A 542 26.19 20.58 -1.74
CA LYS A 542 27.10 20.20 -2.83
C LYS A 542 28.06 21.34 -3.17
N LEU A 543 27.54 22.55 -3.36
CA LEU A 543 28.33 23.73 -3.72
C LEU A 543 29.32 24.12 -2.60
N ALA A 544 28.89 24.11 -1.33
CA ALA A 544 29.78 24.39 -0.20
C ALA A 544 30.85 23.31 -0.02
N GLY A 545 30.51 22.04 -0.28
CA GLY A 545 31.45 20.92 -0.27
C GLY A 545 32.49 21.01 -1.38
N GLN A 546 32.09 21.46 -2.58
CA GLN A 546 33.02 21.74 -3.68
C GLN A 546 33.96 22.90 -3.35
N ALA A 547 33.42 23.99 -2.79
CA ALA A 547 34.23 25.12 -2.32
C ALA A 547 35.28 24.69 -1.28
N LEU A 548 34.91 23.82 -0.32
CA LEU A 548 35.85 23.27 0.66
C LEU A 548 36.88 22.33 0.06
N ARG A 549 36.57 21.57 -1.00
CA ARG A 549 37.60 20.77 -1.68
C ARG A 549 38.65 21.66 -2.35
N MET A 550 38.23 22.84 -2.84
CA MET A 550 39.16 23.83 -3.38
C MET A 550 39.98 24.51 -2.28
N ARG A 551 39.35 24.85 -1.14
CA ARG A 551 40.02 25.48 0.01
C ARG A 551 39.65 24.78 1.32
N PRO A 552 40.33 23.68 1.67
CA PRO A 552 39.97 22.82 2.81
C PRO A 552 39.94 23.51 4.17
N SER A 553 40.73 24.57 4.32
CA SER A 553 40.85 25.33 5.57
C SER A 553 39.96 26.58 5.63
N ASP A 554 39.10 26.82 4.63
CA ASP A 554 38.27 28.02 4.61
C ASP A 554 37.11 27.92 5.62
N ALA A 555 37.16 28.79 6.63
CA ALA A 555 36.20 28.78 7.73
C ALA A 555 34.78 29.14 7.27
N ALA A 556 34.62 30.01 6.26
CA ALA A 556 33.32 30.45 5.78
C ALA A 556 32.62 29.34 4.98
N ALA A 557 33.34 28.64 4.10
CA ALA A 557 32.84 27.49 3.36
C ALA A 557 32.51 26.31 4.28
N ASN A 558 33.32 26.07 5.32
CA ASN A 558 33.03 25.03 6.33
C ASN A 558 31.74 25.30 7.10
N ASN A 559 31.57 26.54 7.56
CA ASN A 559 30.35 26.94 8.25
C ASN A 559 29.12 26.85 7.34
N LEU A 560 29.25 27.24 6.07
CA LEU A 560 28.19 27.15 5.08
C LEU A 560 27.79 25.70 4.78
N LEU A 561 28.75 24.78 4.68
CA LEU A 561 28.49 23.35 4.50
C LEU A 561 27.71 22.77 5.69
N LYS A 562 28.08 23.13 6.92
CA LYS A 562 27.36 22.70 8.13
C LYS A 562 25.91 23.21 8.13
N GLN A 563 25.69 24.47 7.75
CA GLN A 563 24.35 25.06 7.66
C GLN A 563 23.50 24.38 6.57
N ALA A 564 24.09 24.09 5.42
CA ALA A 564 23.41 23.43 4.31
C ALA A 564 22.99 22.00 4.66
N ARG A 565 23.88 21.21 5.27
CA ARG A 565 23.59 19.85 5.77
C ARG A 565 22.44 19.83 6.76
N ALA A 566 22.44 20.75 7.72
CA ALA A 566 21.38 20.85 8.71
C ALA A 566 20.00 21.11 8.06
N ARG A 567 19.97 21.88 6.97
CA ARG A 567 18.74 22.21 6.23
C ARG A 567 18.34 21.13 5.22
N ALA A 568 19.30 20.42 4.62
CA ALA A 568 19.07 19.30 3.71
C ALA A 568 18.44 18.12 4.47
N LEU A 569 18.95 17.83 5.66
CA LEU A 569 18.35 16.84 6.58
C LEU A 569 16.93 17.20 7.02
N ALA A 570 16.54 18.47 6.90
CA ALA A 570 15.19 18.95 7.21
C ALA A 570 14.23 18.91 6.00
N ARG A 571 14.68 18.50 4.80
CA ARG A 571 13.87 18.50 3.57
C ARG A 571 13.73 17.09 2.95
N PRO A 572 12.52 16.69 2.51
CA PRO A 572 12.37 15.54 1.62
C PRO A 572 12.76 15.91 0.17
N ALA A 573 13.55 15.06 -0.50
CA ALA A 573 14.30 15.37 -1.73
C ALA A 573 13.56 15.17 -3.08
N PRO A 574 13.81 15.99 -4.14
CA PRO A 574 13.43 15.71 -5.54
C PRO A 574 14.61 15.58 -6.54
N ARG A 575 14.39 14.91 -7.70
CA ARG A 575 15.37 14.45 -8.73
C ARG A 575 15.31 15.22 -10.08
N ALA A 576 16.38 15.10 -10.90
CA ALA A 576 16.66 15.78 -12.18
C ALA A 576 15.84 15.31 -13.42
N GLU A 577 15.83 16.14 -14.48
CA GLU A 577 14.98 16.08 -15.68
C GLU A 577 15.35 14.91 -16.62
N VAL A 578 14.67 13.79 -16.41
CA VAL A 578 14.57 12.63 -17.31
C VAL A 578 13.14 12.63 -17.84
N ASP A 579 12.89 12.19 -19.09
CA ASP A 579 11.53 12.07 -19.64
C ASP A 579 10.63 11.39 -18.58
N PRO A 580 9.67 12.14 -18.00
CA PRO A 580 8.90 11.65 -16.86
C PRO A 580 8.10 10.40 -17.20
N PHE A 581 7.72 10.23 -18.46
CA PHE A 581 7.00 9.05 -18.95
C PHE A 581 7.93 7.85 -19.03
N GLU A 582 9.03 7.92 -19.79
CA GLU A 582 9.94 6.79 -19.99
C GLU A 582 10.59 6.35 -18.67
N THR A 583 10.96 7.28 -17.80
CA THR A 583 11.51 6.97 -16.47
C THR A 583 10.50 6.20 -15.61
N ALA A 584 9.24 6.63 -15.66
CA ALA A 584 8.17 5.99 -14.92
C ALA A 584 7.83 4.61 -15.49
N MET A 585 7.88 4.45 -16.82
CA MET A 585 7.69 3.18 -17.51
C MET A 585 8.82 2.18 -17.21
N ASP A 586 10.09 2.60 -17.26
CA ASP A 586 11.25 1.78 -16.86
C ASP A 586 11.15 1.36 -15.39
N SER A 587 10.88 2.31 -14.48
CA SER A 587 10.72 2.03 -13.05
C SER A 587 9.57 1.05 -12.81
N GLY A 588 8.46 1.20 -13.54
CA GLY A 588 7.32 0.29 -13.45
C GLY A 588 7.65 -1.12 -13.93
N ARG A 589 8.34 -1.26 -15.07
CA ARG A 589 8.79 -2.56 -15.58
C ARG A 589 9.77 -3.25 -14.64
N GLU A 590 10.73 -2.52 -14.09
CA GLU A 590 11.67 -3.04 -13.11
C GLU A 590 10.95 -3.53 -11.86
N ALA A 591 10.04 -2.71 -11.31
CA ALA A 591 9.19 -3.11 -10.19
C ALA A 591 8.34 -4.35 -10.52
N MET A 592 7.79 -4.48 -11.73
CA MET A 592 7.06 -5.69 -12.16
C MET A 592 7.97 -6.93 -12.23
N ARG A 593 9.18 -6.79 -12.77
CA ARG A 593 10.17 -7.89 -12.83
C ARG A 593 10.59 -8.35 -11.42
N GLU A 594 10.69 -7.41 -10.49
CA GLU A 594 11.02 -7.65 -9.09
C GLU A 594 9.81 -7.99 -8.22
N LYS A 595 8.61 -8.11 -8.80
CA LYS A 595 7.36 -8.40 -8.09
C LYS A 595 6.97 -7.36 -7.03
N ARG A 596 7.50 -6.13 -7.14
CA ARG A 596 7.14 -4.98 -6.32
C ARG A 596 5.87 -4.30 -6.86
N TRP A 597 4.72 -4.95 -6.70
CA TRP A 597 3.46 -4.53 -7.33
C TRP A 597 3.01 -3.13 -6.93
N GLY A 598 3.19 -2.74 -5.66
CA GLY A 598 2.83 -1.40 -5.17
C GLY A 598 3.65 -0.30 -5.84
N ASP A 599 4.96 -0.52 -5.95
CA ASP A 599 5.87 0.38 -6.64
C ASP A 599 5.55 0.45 -8.14
N ALA A 600 5.19 -0.68 -8.75
CA ALA A 600 4.79 -0.76 -10.15
C ALA A 600 3.51 0.04 -10.41
N VAL A 601 2.46 -0.10 -9.58
CA VAL A 601 1.23 0.71 -9.68
C VAL A 601 1.55 2.20 -9.57
N ALA A 602 2.36 2.60 -8.58
CA ALA A 602 2.75 3.99 -8.40
C ALA A 602 3.56 4.52 -9.61
N ALA A 603 4.43 3.70 -10.18
CA ALA A 603 5.26 4.04 -11.33
C ALA A 603 4.42 4.16 -12.61
N PHE A 604 3.59 3.19 -12.97
CA PHE A 604 2.70 3.31 -14.13
C PHE A 604 1.66 4.42 -13.96
N GLY A 605 1.20 4.69 -12.72
CA GLY A 605 0.38 5.86 -12.44
C GLY A 605 1.10 7.18 -12.67
N ARG A 606 2.44 7.26 -12.46
CA ARG A 606 3.25 8.41 -12.88
C ARG A 606 3.37 8.50 -14.40
N ALA A 607 3.57 7.37 -15.08
CA ALA A 607 3.60 7.34 -16.55
C ALA A 607 2.28 7.84 -17.14
N LEU A 608 1.13 7.38 -16.66
CA LEU A 608 -0.19 7.82 -17.13
C LEU A 608 -0.52 9.28 -16.80
N ARG A 609 0.13 9.88 -15.79
CA ARG A 609 0.04 11.33 -15.57
C ARG A 609 0.87 12.13 -16.57
N ALA A 610 2.01 11.59 -16.99
CA ALA A 610 2.84 12.21 -18.02
C ALA A 610 2.23 12.06 -19.42
N THR A 611 1.69 10.88 -19.73
CA THR A 611 1.01 10.57 -21.00
C THR A 611 -0.35 9.91 -20.74
N PRO A 612 -1.41 10.71 -20.57
CA PRO A 612 -2.76 10.18 -20.33
C PRO A 612 -3.24 9.32 -21.50
N GLY A 613 -3.77 8.14 -21.17
CA GLY A 613 -4.39 7.24 -22.16
C GLY A 613 -3.44 6.31 -22.92
N ASP A 614 -2.15 6.22 -22.53
CA ASP A 614 -1.25 5.24 -23.14
C ASP A 614 -1.75 3.80 -22.86
N PRO A 615 -2.05 3.00 -23.90
CA PRO A 615 -2.71 1.71 -23.74
C PRO A 615 -1.81 0.68 -23.05
N ILE A 616 -0.49 0.76 -23.22
CA ILE A 616 0.46 -0.16 -22.58
C ILE A 616 0.56 0.16 -21.10
N ALA A 617 0.74 1.43 -20.73
CA ALA A 617 0.81 1.87 -19.35
C ALA A 617 -0.50 1.58 -18.60
N MET A 618 -1.66 1.75 -19.23
CA MET A 618 -2.97 1.41 -18.64
C MET A 618 -3.08 -0.09 -18.34
N GLU A 619 -2.74 -0.94 -19.31
CA GLU A 619 -2.83 -2.39 -19.11
C GLU A 619 -1.75 -2.89 -18.14
N LEU A 620 -0.52 -2.35 -18.16
CA LEU A 620 0.52 -2.69 -17.18
C LEU A 620 0.14 -2.25 -15.75
N GLU A 621 -0.47 -1.07 -15.58
CA GLU A 621 -1.00 -0.62 -14.30
C GLU A 621 -2.12 -1.54 -13.81
N LYS A 622 -3.03 -1.94 -14.69
CA LYS A 622 -4.10 -2.90 -14.38
C LYS A 622 -3.54 -4.25 -13.94
N GLN A 623 -2.56 -4.78 -14.66
CA GLN A 623 -1.88 -6.04 -14.30
C GLN A 623 -1.16 -5.91 -12.94
N ALA A 624 -0.49 -4.78 -12.69
CA ALA A 624 0.13 -4.49 -11.40
C ALA A 624 -0.90 -4.42 -10.27
N LYS A 625 -2.06 -3.78 -10.48
CA LYS A 625 -3.16 -3.69 -9.51
C LYS A 625 -3.75 -5.06 -9.19
N ILE A 626 -3.97 -5.91 -10.20
CA ILE A 626 -4.48 -7.28 -10.00
C ILE A 626 -3.54 -8.06 -9.07
N ARG A 627 -2.22 -7.93 -9.24
CA ARG A 627 -1.21 -8.62 -8.43
C ARG A 627 -0.95 -7.97 -7.08
N LEU A 628 -1.14 -6.65 -6.98
CA LEU A 628 -1.06 -5.91 -5.72
C LEU A 628 -2.20 -6.28 -4.78
N VAL A 629 -3.43 -6.35 -5.32
CA VAL A 629 -4.60 -6.80 -4.57
C VAL A 629 -4.54 -8.30 -4.33
N GLY A 630 -3.84 -9.03 -5.21
CA GLY A 630 -3.79 -10.48 -5.19
C GLY A 630 -5.16 -11.07 -5.50
N VAL A 631 -5.15 -12.28 -6.05
CA VAL A 631 -6.22 -13.24 -5.78
C VAL A 631 -6.58 -13.14 -4.29
N PRO A 632 -7.86 -13.01 -3.89
CA PRO A 632 -8.24 -12.65 -2.53
C PRO A 632 -7.51 -13.51 -1.51
N ASP A 633 -6.83 -12.83 -0.59
CA ASP A 633 -6.11 -13.40 0.53
C ASP A 633 -7.06 -14.32 1.33
N PRO A 634 -6.77 -15.62 1.51
CA PRO A 634 -7.50 -16.49 2.43
C PRO A 634 -7.19 -16.18 3.91
N ALA A 635 -6.43 -15.13 4.20
CA ALA A 635 -6.08 -14.72 5.56
C ALA A 635 -6.21 -13.20 5.75
N VAL A 636 -7.44 -12.71 5.86
CA VAL A 636 -7.74 -11.57 6.73
C VAL A 636 -8.70 -12.06 7.79
N GLU A 637 -8.30 -11.80 9.02
CA GLU A 637 -8.82 -12.27 10.28
C GLU A 637 -10.34 -12.26 10.37
N ALA A 638 -10.84 -13.29 11.05
CA ALA A 638 -12.19 -13.34 11.59
C ALA A 638 -12.54 -12.01 12.28
N PRO A 639 -13.75 -11.46 12.08
CA PRO A 639 -14.28 -10.54 13.05
C PRO A 639 -14.49 -11.32 14.36
N ASP A 640 -13.62 -11.09 15.33
CA ASP A 640 -13.93 -11.34 16.73
C ASP A 640 -15.29 -10.68 17.04
N GLY A 641 -16.19 -11.47 17.61
CA GLY A 641 -17.45 -10.98 18.16
C GLY A 641 -18.68 -11.42 17.38
N VAL A 642 -19.22 -12.57 17.82
CA VAL A 642 -20.61 -12.98 17.68
C VAL A 642 -21.56 -11.77 17.61
N ARG A 643 -22.10 -11.49 16.43
CA ARG A 643 -23.32 -10.67 16.26
C ARG A 643 -24.46 -11.57 15.80
N LYS A 644 -25.52 -11.58 16.60
CA LYS A 644 -26.76 -12.33 16.41
C LYS A 644 -27.44 -11.95 15.08
N PRO A 645 -28.02 -12.90 14.31
CA PRO A 645 -28.80 -12.59 13.13
C PRO A 645 -30.23 -12.20 13.52
N GLY A 646 -30.62 -10.96 13.20
CA GLY A 646 -31.98 -10.46 13.46
C GLY A 646 -32.15 -8.98 13.15
N GLU A 647 -31.70 -8.49 11.99
CA GLU A 647 -32.03 -7.13 11.54
C GLU A 647 -32.24 -7.13 10.01
N LYS A 648 -33.48 -6.89 9.59
CA LYS A 648 -33.87 -6.70 8.19
C LYS A 648 -33.52 -5.27 7.76
N GLN A 649 -32.78 -5.10 6.67
CA GLN A 649 -32.75 -3.84 5.93
C GLN A 649 -34.01 -3.70 5.07
N PRO A 650 -34.58 -2.49 4.92
CA PRO A 650 -35.76 -2.26 4.08
C PRO A 650 -35.38 -2.13 2.59
N GLU A 651 -36.19 -2.75 1.75
CA GLU A 651 -36.15 -2.65 0.28
C GLU A 651 -36.41 -1.21 -0.20
N SER A 652 -35.54 -0.73 -1.09
CA SER A 652 -35.75 0.46 -1.90
C SER A 652 -36.63 0.14 -3.11
N ARG A 653 -37.71 0.90 -3.30
CA ARG A 653 -38.52 0.92 -4.53
C ARG A 653 -37.85 1.82 -5.59
N PRO A 654 -38.07 1.56 -6.90
CA PRO A 654 -37.49 2.34 -8.00
C PRO A 654 -38.27 3.65 -8.27
N PRO A 655 -37.72 4.56 -9.09
CA PRO A 655 -38.12 5.96 -9.11
C PRO A 655 -39.41 6.23 -9.87
N GLY A 656 -40.23 7.11 -9.29
CA GLY A 656 -41.25 7.93 -9.92
C GLY A 656 -41.14 9.33 -9.36
#